data_AF-A0A6A3K1C3-F1
#
_entry.id   AF-A0A6A3K1C3-F1
#
_cell.length_a   1.000
_cell.length_b   1.000
_cell.length_c   1.000
_cell.angle_alpha   90.00
_cell.angle_beta   90.00
_cell.angle_gamma   90.00
#
_symmetry.space_group_name_H-M   'P 1'
#
loop_
_entity.id
_entity.type
_entity.pdbx_description
1 polymer ?
#
loop_
_entity_poly.entity_id
_entity_poly.type
_entity_poly.pdbx_seq_one_letter_code
_entity_poly.pdbx_strand_id
1 'polypeptide(L)'
;MRVSVLAAILAAGSATAQDYTITFRSLEETSSSYSHTNDSFVFDGSNSDIAQQLYILHQAGDFADALELNSIPAFVTKRLDPLRISFDDLPGLVQRALIWDSGFAISPDNDPVQIWTMENYTMASISVPQEDIAEVNCTVLECPQPNGEPAYSSQYCTGSQILNVSRCVADTFEDSGASGFLGVMWSTGGNANMTPHMRLRDHSWIEPTTGAAYELYAIHTVSNADDPTWNQCPANDGYSSLIIPCHKRSEFTDSEIAAMTKPVGSDWVTDWLTAEFAAKKPRFNKLLLIPIVLGSLVVVAVVGFAGFYLKRRAKRRKEQMPADYEDFSHYYVAGESYDAVTSPVMNTDPSFGVSSSSHYESVDSNQTFGILLRSPHLQGNRIPYDNLIFDLETDSSPPSNGSFVFDGTHSDIARQLFIRHQANDTRDRISLKFVPSALKTRLSTLNIDFDDLPGLVQRAVLWDTGFAIAPGNVPVQIWPMGGRTMANIAVKMHEVDGVDCDFTNCSQPNNVTAYYTRTCTGYQMGNTSHCVADVFEDKGARGYLGNMWARGGDPDVVPEIVMRDHTWTEDIAEFGGNTSFSVYVVHTIPSLKETPWSKCPKNGRYGTSDIYSFGVLLSELDTGRIPYHDALMEDGTKMKPFKVLHEVMSGSLRPSFSDECPPRIQRISSACLSPDPQSRPTAQELVQELEGKDGDSEKYEGGFI
;
A
#
# COMPACT_ATOMS: atom_id res chain seq x y z
N MET A 1 62.89 -45.26 3.84
CA MET A 1 63.20 -44.06 3.02
C MET A 1 61.93 -43.17 3.02
N ARG A 2 61.92 -41.82 3.17
CA ARG A 2 62.69 -40.72 2.49
C ARG A 2 62.43 -40.72 0.97
N VAL A 3 62.10 -39.65 0.23
CA VAL A 3 61.86 -38.18 0.42
C VAL A 3 60.69 -37.86 -0.56
N SER A 4 59.67 -37.00 -0.40
CA SER A 4 59.46 -35.66 0.23
C SER A 4 59.95 -34.47 -0.62
N VAL A 5 59.39 -33.26 -0.39
CA VAL A 5 59.71 -31.93 -1.03
C VAL A 5 59.18 -31.76 -2.48
N LEU A 6 58.52 -30.70 -2.98
CA LEU A 6 58.27 -29.24 -2.73
C LEU A 6 58.91 -28.28 -3.77
N ALA A 7 58.03 -27.65 -4.56
CA ALA A 7 58.03 -26.26 -5.11
C ALA A 7 59.27 -25.59 -5.75
N ALA A 8 59.09 -25.11 -7.00
CA ALA A 8 59.77 -23.98 -7.66
C ALA A 8 58.99 -23.60 -8.96
N ILE A 9 59.02 -22.41 -9.58
CA ILE A 9 59.37 -21.02 -9.18
C ILE A 9 58.62 -20.01 -10.10
N LEU A 10 58.62 -18.73 -9.73
CA LEU A 10 57.94 -17.55 -10.31
C LEU A 10 58.15 -17.21 -11.82
N ALA A 11 57.16 -16.47 -12.37
CA ALA A 11 57.28 -15.15 -13.06
C ALA A 11 56.92 -14.98 -14.57
N ALA A 12 55.95 -14.08 -14.78
CA ALA A 12 55.89 -12.97 -15.77
C ALA A 12 55.65 -13.22 -17.28
N GLY A 13 54.67 -12.47 -17.81
CA GLY A 13 54.35 -12.25 -19.24
C GLY A 13 53.02 -11.50 -19.36
N SER A 14 52.94 -10.41 -20.14
CA SER A 14 51.82 -9.43 -20.05
C SER A 14 51.21 -9.06 -21.41
N ALA A 15 49.90 -8.72 -21.38
CA ALA A 15 49.09 -8.15 -22.48
C ALA A 15 48.80 -9.12 -23.66
N THR A 16 47.73 -8.98 -24.45
CA THR A 16 46.82 -7.84 -24.71
C THR A 16 45.33 -8.27 -24.71
N ALA A 17 44.42 -7.29 -24.71
CA ALA A 17 42.98 -7.46 -25.00
C ALA A 17 42.72 -7.33 -26.54
N GLN A 18 41.52 -7.50 -27.12
CA GLN A 18 40.16 -7.62 -26.56
C GLN A 18 39.26 -8.43 -27.52
N ASP A 19 37.93 -8.36 -27.31
CA ASP A 19 36.82 -8.78 -28.16
C ASP A 19 36.63 -10.28 -28.44
N TYR A 20 35.58 -10.86 -27.84
CA TYR A 20 34.56 -11.60 -28.60
C TYR A 20 33.17 -11.43 -27.96
N THR A 21 32.16 -11.48 -28.82
CA THR A 21 30.73 -11.21 -28.58
C THR A 21 30.08 -12.15 -27.55
N ILE A 22 29.14 -11.63 -26.74
CA ILE A 22 28.28 -12.46 -25.87
C ILE A 22 26.84 -12.45 -26.40
N THR A 23 26.27 -13.64 -26.55
CA THR A 23 24.82 -13.89 -26.59
C THR A 23 24.50 -15.17 -25.79
N PHE A 24 23.28 -15.26 -25.26
CA PHE A 24 22.92 -16.09 -24.11
C PHE A 24 22.91 -17.62 -24.34
N ARG A 25 23.34 -18.40 -23.32
CA ARG A 25 22.48 -19.37 -22.60
C ARG A 25 23.13 -20.00 -21.35
N SER A 26 22.27 -20.62 -20.53
CA SER A 26 22.51 -21.40 -19.30
C SER A 26 23.17 -20.71 -18.10
N LEU A 27 22.38 -20.60 -17.02
CA LEU A 27 22.87 -20.68 -15.65
C LEU A 27 22.96 -22.16 -15.28
N GLU A 28 24.11 -22.62 -14.76
CA GLU A 28 24.22 -23.77 -13.85
C GLU A 28 25.62 -23.84 -13.21
N GLU A 29 25.78 -24.73 -12.23
CA GLU A 29 27.04 -25.07 -11.53
C GLU A 29 27.81 -23.95 -10.78
N THR A 30 27.23 -23.49 -9.67
CA THR A 30 27.94 -23.64 -8.37
C THR A 30 27.06 -24.31 -7.33
N SER A 31 26.59 -25.52 -7.65
CA SER A 31 25.81 -26.38 -6.75
C SER A 31 26.72 -27.11 -5.76
N SER A 32 26.85 -26.59 -4.53
CA SER A 32 27.24 -27.40 -3.37
C SER A 32 25.98 -27.94 -2.71
N SER A 33 25.72 -29.23 -2.87
CA SER A 33 24.45 -29.88 -2.49
C SER A 33 24.09 -29.72 -1.01
N TYR A 34 22.96 -29.06 -0.73
CA TYR A 34 22.27 -29.06 0.56
C TYR A 34 20.87 -29.69 0.39
N SER A 35 20.83 -30.90 -0.18
CA SER A 35 19.59 -31.62 -0.48
C SER A 35 19.01 -32.26 0.78
N HIS A 36 18.28 -31.47 1.57
CA HIS A 36 17.43 -31.98 2.67
C HIS A 36 15.98 -32.27 2.23
N THR A 37 15.64 -32.00 0.97
CA THR A 37 14.43 -32.55 0.36
C THR A 37 14.48 -34.07 0.43
N ASN A 38 13.58 -34.67 1.21
CA ASN A 38 13.25 -36.07 1.03
C ASN A 38 12.52 -36.23 -0.31
N ASP A 39 13.07 -36.99 -1.25
CA ASP A 39 12.50 -37.22 -2.58
C ASP A 39 11.10 -37.87 -2.54
N SER A 40 10.68 -38.42 -1.39
CA SER A 40 9.34 -38.96 -1.15
C SER A 40 8.39 -38.02 -0.39
N PHE A 41 8.72 -36.73 -0.23
CA PHE A 41 7.86 -35.78 0.47
C PHE A 41 6.72 -35.28 -0.42
N VAL A 42 5.51 -35.27 0.13
CA VAL A 42 4.32 -34.65 -0.46
C VAL A 42 3.57 -33.93 0.66
N PHE A 43 3.04 -32.74 0.37
CA PHE A 43 2.15 -32.02 1.29
C PHE A 43 0.69 -32.36 0.97
N ASP A 44 0.28 -33.55 1.43
CA ASP A 44 -1.05 -34.17 1.24
C ASP A 44 -1.81 -34.36 2.58
N GLY A 45 -1.29 -33.84 3.68
CA GLY A 45 -1.85 -34.00 5.02
C GLY A 45 -1.58 -35.36 5.70
N SER A 46 -0.79 -36.25 5.08
CA SER A 46 -0.26 -37.46 5.75
C SER A 46 0.72 -37.14 6.88
N ASN A 47 1.34 -35.97 6.80
CA ASN A 47 2.36 -35.42 7.68
C ASN A 47 2.06 -33.94 7.96
N SER A 48 2.75 -33.34 8.92
CA SER A 48 2.62 -31.92 9.24
C SER A 48 3.93 -31.14 9.05
N ASP A 49 4.84 -31.56 8.17
CA ASP A 49 6.08 -30.81 7.90
C ASP A 49 5.84 -29.60 6.96
N ILE A 50 5.08 -28.64 7.49
CA ILE A 50 4.83 -27.33 6.91
C ILE A 50 6.15 -26.60 6.63
N ALA A 51 7.21 -26.83 7.43
CA ALA A 51 8.51 -26.23 7.20
C ALA A 51 9.17 -26.80 5.93
N GLN A 52 9.11 -28.12 5.69
CA GLN A 52 9.62 -28.74 4.46
C GLN A 52 8.82 -28.29 3.23
N GLN A 53 7.49 -28.16 3.33
CA GLN A 53 6.67 -27.60 2.25
C GLN A 53 7.08 -26.16 1.89
N LEU A 54 7.22 -25.29 2.90
CA LEU A 54 7.62 -23.90 2.70
C LEU A 54 9.06 -23.76 2.19
N TYR A 55 9.96 -24.69 2.57
CA TYR A 55 11.31 -24.78 2.00
C TYR A 55 11.28 -25.13 0.51
N ILE A 56 10.46 -26.08 0.08
CA ILE A 56 10.34 -26.49 -1.34
C ILE A 56 9.85 -25.32 -2.21
N LEU A 57 8.83 -24.59 -1.77
CA LEU A 57 8.33 -23.38 -2.44
C LEU A 57 9.42 -22.30 -2.55
N HIS A 58 10.16 -22.05 -1.45
CA HIS A 58 11.26 -21.08 -1.45
C HIS A 58 12.40 -21.48 -2.40
N GLN A 59 12.76 -22.76 -2.50
CA GLN A 59 13.75 -23.25 -3.48
C GLN A 59 13.22 -23.21 -4.93
N ALA A 60 11.90 -23.30 -5.14
CA ALA A 60 11.27 -23.09 -6.44
C ALA A 60 11.27 -21.60 -6.88
N GLY A 61 11.52 -20.67 -5.94
CA GLY A 61 11.51 -19.24 -6.17
C GLY A 61 10.14 -18.57 -5.94
N ASP A 62 9.19 -19.29 -5.33
CA ASP A 62 7.92 -18.73 -4.90
C ASP A 62 8.12 -17.77 -3.71
N PHE A 63 7.09 -16.97 -3.45
CA PHE A 63 7.07 -16.01 -2.34
C PHE A 63 5.71 -15.98 -1.66
N ALA A 64 5.70 -15.52 -0.42
CA ALA A 64 4.51 -15.21 0.36
C ALA A 64 4.77 -13.96 1.18
N ASP A 65 3.70 -13.23 1.51
CA ASP A 65 3.79 -12.03 2.34
C ASP A 65 4.40 -12.35 3.71
N ALA A 66 5.11 -11.35 4.26
CA ALA A 66 5.66 -11.40 5.60
C ALA A 66 4.56 -11.73 6.62
N LEU A 67 4.92 -12.50 7.65
CA LEU A 67 3.95 -12.93 8.65
C LEU A 67 3.70 -11.79 9.63
N GLU A 68 2.52 -11.17 9.55
CA GLU A 68 2.11 -10.15 10.51
C GLU A 68 1.91 -10.81 11.88
N LEU A 69 2.67 -10.36 12.87
CA LEU A 69 2.65 -10.85 14.25
C LEU A 69 2.64 -9.68 15.22
N ASN A 70 1.79 -9.74 16.25
CA ASN A 70 1.80 -8.73 17.33
C ASN A 70 3.14 -8.72 18.10
N SER A 71 3.79 -9.88 18.20
CA SER A 71 5.14 -10.02 18.75
C SER A 71 5.86 -11.24 18.19
N ILE A 72 7.18 -11.16 18.06
CA ILE A 72 8.03 -12.32 17.71
C ILE A 72 8.27 -13.11 19.01
N PRO A 73 8.04 -14.44 19.05
CA PRO A 73 8.29 -15.21 20.26
C PRO A 73 9.76 -15.12 20.69
N ALA A 74 10.01 -14.83 21.97
CA ALA A 74 11.37 -14.70 22.50
C ALA A 74 12.23 -15.98 22.32
N PHE A 75 11.60 -17.14 22.13
CA PHE A 75 12.27 -18.37 21.74
C PHE A 75 12.84 -18.31 20.30
N VAL A 76 12.06 -17.78 19.36
CA VAL A 76 12.46 -17.60 17.95
C VAL A 76 13.59 -16.58 17.86
N THR A 77 13.50 -15.44 18.55
CA THR A 77 14.59 -14.45 18.63
C THR A 77 15.89 -15.10 19.14
N LYS A 78 15.80 -15.83 20.26
CA LYS A 78 16.94 -16.55 20.87
C LYS A 78 17.56 -17.62 19.95
N ARG A 79 16.78 -18.16 19.00
CA ARG A 79 17.25 -19.12 17.99
C ARG A 79 17.96 -18.42 16.82
N LEU A 80 17.56 -17.19 16.48
CA LEU A 80 18.20 -16.36 15.45
C LEU A 80 19.44 -15.58 15.93
N ASP A 81 19.49 -15.19 17.22
CA ASP A 81 20.60 -14.45 17.82
C ASP A 81 22.01 -15.02 17.52
N PRO A 82 22.26 -16.36 17.58
CA PRO A 82 23.58 -16.92 17.27
C PRO A 82 23.96 -16.80 15.78
N LEU A 83 22.95 -16.76 14.90
CA LEU A 83 23.08 -16.65 13.46
C LEU A 83 23.20 -15.18 12.98
N ARG A 84 22.76 -14.24 13.82
CA ARG A 84 22.70 -12.78 13.57
C ARG A 84 21.77 -12.43 12.41
N ILE A 85 20.57 -13.02 12.46
CA ILE A 85 19.47 -12.82 11.52
C ILE A 85 18.40 -12.01 12.26
N SER A 86 17.83 -10.96 11.66
CA SER A 86 16.55 -10.42 12.14
C SER A 86 15.40 -11.26 11.60
N PHE A 87 14.35 -11.48 12.37
CA PHE A 87 13.14 -12.16 11.87
C PHE A 87 12.51 -11.38 10.70
N ASP A 88 12.55 -10.06 10.78
CA ASP A 88 11.97 -9.15 9.78
C ASP A 88 12.79 -9.10 8.46
N ASP A 89 14.04 -9.58 8.48
CA ASP A 89 14.90 -9.70 7.28
C ASP A 89 14.64 -11.01 6.50
N LEU A 90 13.85 -11.94 7.04
CA LEU A 90 13.54 -13.23 6.42
C LEU A 90 12.33 -13.11 5.45
N PRO A 91 12.36 -13.79 4.28
CA PRO A 91 11.18 -13.88 3.41
C PRO A 91 9.98 -14.56 4.10
N GLY A 92 8.75 -14.22 3.71
CA GLY A 92 7.53 -14.68 4.39
C GLY A 92 7.36 -16.20 4.47
N LEU A 93 7.82 -16.95 3.46
CA LEU A 93 7.87 -18.42 3.51
C LEU A 93 8.80 -18.93 4.62
N VAL A 94 9.97 -18.30 4.77
CA VAL A 94 10.99 -18.67 5.77
C VAL A 94 10.57 -18.26 7.17
N GLN A 95 9.92 -17.10 7.33
CA GLN A 95 9.27 -16.69 8.58
C GLN A 95 8.23 -17.72 9.04
N ARG A 96 7.34 -18.16 8.14
CA ARG A 96 6.31 -19.17 8.42
C ARG A 96 6.95 -20.52 8.79
N ALA A 97 7.96 -20.97 8.05
CA ALA A 97 8.67 -22.22 8.33
C ALA A 97 9.36 -22.21 9.71
N LEU A 98 10.04 -21.10 10.04
CA LEU A 98 10.70 -20.91 11.33
C LEU A 98 9.71 -20.86 12.50
N ILE A 99 8.54 -20.23 12.32
CA ILE A 99 7.47 -20.17 13.32
C ILE A 99 6.91 -21.57 13.59
N TRP A 100 6.56 -22.31 12.52
CA TRP A 100 6.07 -23.69 12.63
C TRP A 100 7.05 -24.61 13.36
N ASP A 101 8.28 -24.68 12.84
CA ASP A 101 9.33 -25.57 13.34
C ASP A 101 9.73 -25.24 14.78
N SER A 102 9.67 -23.96 15.17
CA SER A 102 9.88 -23.51 16.56
C SER A 102 8.70 -23.79 17.51
N GLY A 103 7.61 -24.39 17.02
CA GLY A 103 6.46 -24.81 17.83
C GLY A 103 5.39 -23.76 18.02
N PHE A 104 5.11 -22.92 17.03
CA PHE A 104 4.08 -21.87 17.13
C PHE A 104 3.06 -21.97 15.99
N ALA A 105 1.81 -21.67 16.33
CA ALA A 105 0.72 -21.42 15.40
C ALA A 105 0.06 -20.07 15.75
N ILE A 106 -0.73 -19.48 14.85
CA ILE A 106 -1.13 -18.06 14.93
C ILE A 106 -2.61 -17.93 15.27
N SER A 107 -2.94 -17.15 16.30
CA SER A 107 -4.33 -16.84 16.69
C SER A 107 -5.04 -15.98 15.63
N PRO A 108 -6.38 -15.87 15.68
CA PRO A 108 -7.13 -14.95 14.81
C PRO A 108 -6.70 -13.48 14.94
N ASP A 109 -6.15 -13.08 16.10
CA ASP A 109 -5.68 -11.73 16.39
C ASP A 109 -4.18 -11.53 16.09
N ASN A 110 -3.54 -12.44 15.34
CA ASN A 110 -2.11 -12.43 14.98
C ASN A 110 -1.11 -12.58 16.16
N ASP A 111 -1.51 -13.24 17.24
CA ASP A 111 -0.58 -13.66 18.30
C ASP A 111 -0.01 -15.06 18.01
N PRO A 112 1.32 -15.27 18.08
CA PRO A 112 1.90 -16.61 18.00
C PRO A 112 1.73 -17.38 19.32
N VAL A 113 0.83 -18.36 19.28
CA VAL A 113 0.49 -19.28 20.37
C VAL A 113 1.46 -20.46 20.39
N GLN A 114 1.94 -20.83 21.57
CA GLN A 114 2.79 -22.00 21.74
C GLN A 114 2.00 -23.30 21.54
N ILE A 115 2.51 -24.16 20.66
CA ILE A 115 2.14 -25.57 20.58
C ILE A 115 3.11 -26.40 21.43
N TRP A 116 2.56 -27.34 22.19
CA TRP A 116 3.26 -28.39 22.92
C TRP A 116 2.93 -29.72 22.24
N THR A 117 3.92 -30.54 21.95
CA THR A 117 3.70 -31.87 21.35
C THR A 117 3.62 -32.94 22.45
N MET A 118 2.70 -33.87 22.25
CA MET A 118 2.51 -34.99 23.17
C MET A 118 3.55 -36.08 22.86
N GLU A 119 3.88 -36.89 23.87
CA GLU A 119 4.86 -37.98 23.75
C GLU A 119 6.18 -37.56 23.05
N ASN A 120 6.55 -38.25 21.98
CA ASN A 120 7.73 -37.99 21.14
C ASN A 120 7.35 -37.39 19.77
N TYR A 121 6.12 -36.89 19.59
CA TYR A 121 5.73 -36.24 18.33
C TYR A 121 6.49 -34.92 18.14
N THR A 122 6.72 -34.53 16.89
CA THR A 122 7.36 -33.27 16.51
C THR A 122 6.36 -32.42 15.71
N MET A 123 6.66 -31.15 15.46
CA MET A 123 5.82 -30.29 14.62
C MET A 123 5.62 -30.87 13.19
N ALA A 124 6.50 -31.76 12.72
CA ALA A 124 6.38 -32.48 11.46
C ALA A 124 5.46 -33.73 11.51
N SER A 125 5.06 -34.20 12.71
CA SER A 125 4.32 -35.46 12.90
C SER A 125 3.10 -35.37 13.84
N ILE A 126 2.63 -34.16 14.17
CA ILE A 126 1.38 -33.95 14.94
C ILE A 126 0.10 -34.07 14.10
N SER A 127 0.19 -34.16 12.77
CA SER A 127 -0.94 -34.60 11.93
C SER A 127 -1.48 -35.95 12.43
N VAL A 128 -2.80 -36.03 12.59
CA VAL A 128 -3.50 -37.26 13.00
C VAL A 128 -3.87 -38.06 11.74
N PRO A 129 -3.41 -39.32 11.59
CA PRO A 129 -3.79 -40.19 10.48
C PRO A 129 -5.29 -40.51 10.44
N GLN A 130 -5.78 -40.89 9.26
CA GLN A 130 -7.14 -41.41 9.08
C GLN A 130 -7.39 -42.69 9.90
N GLU A 131 -6.36 -43.52 10.10
CA GLU A 131 -6.44 -44.76 10.87
C GLU A 131 -6.76 -44.50 12.37
N ASP A 132 -6.02 -43.61 13.05
CA ASP A 132 -6.32 -43.15 14.41
C ASP A 132 -7.78 -42.65 14.55
N ILE A 133 -8.25 -41.84 13.59
CA ILE A 133 -9.61 -41.29 13.55
C ILE A 133 -10.66 -42.40 13.39
N ALA A 134 -10.37 -43.45 12.62
CA ALA A 134 -11.23 -44.62 12.51
C ALA A 134 -11.25 -45.46 13.80
N GLU A 135 -10.12 -45.59 14.52
CA GLU A 135 -10.06 -46.32 15.79
C GLU A 135 -10.96 -45.71 16.87
N VAL A 136 -11.07 -44.38 16.94
CA VAL A 136 -12.01 -43.69 17.86
C VAL A 136 -13.48 -43.73 17.40
N ASN A 137 -13.79 -44.40 16.29
CA ASN A 137 -15.13 -44.51 15.69
C ASN A 137 -15.74 -43.15 15.26
N CYS A 138 -14.91 -42.24 14.75
CA CYS A 138 -15.42 -41.10 13.99
C CYS A 138 -16.00 -41.54 12.64
N THR A 139 -17.02 -40.84 12.16
CA THR A 139 -17.41 -40.93 10.74
C THR A 139 -16.60 -39.91 9.95
N VAL A 140 -15.97 -40.34 8.86
CA VAL A 140 -15.21 -39.48 7.94
C VAL A 140 -16.02 -39.18 6.68
N LEU A 141 -15.88 -37.96 6.18
CA LEU A 141 -16.34 -37.53 4.86
C LEU A 141 -15.17 -37.67 3.89
N GLU A 142 -15.36 -38.44 2.82
CA GLU A 142 -14.40 -38.57 1.72
C GLU A 142 -14.60 -37.40 0.74
N CYS A 143 -13.53 -36.66 0.47
CA CYS A 143 -13.52 -35.50 -0.42
C CYS A 143 -12.59 -35.76 -1.61
N PRO A 144 -13.11 -35.80 -2.86
CA PRO A 144 -12.28 -35.97 -4.05
C PRO A 144 -11.38 -34.74 -4.26
N GLN A 145 -10.17 -34.94 -4.79
CA GLN A 145 -9.21 -33.87 -5.09
C GLN A 145 -8.74 -33.94 -6.57
N PRO A 146 -8.23 -32.83 -7.16
CA PRO A 146 -7.81 -32.79 -8.58
C PRO A 146 -6.67 -33.73 -8.99
N ASN A 147 -5.89 -34.26 -8.03
CA ASN A 147 -4.84 -35.25 -8.28
C ASN A 147 -5.39 -36.68 -8.46
N GLY A 148 -6.67 -36.93 -8.11
CA GLY A 148 -7.31 -38.24 -8.14
C GLY A 148 -7.18 -39.06 -6.86
N GLU A 149 -6.46 -38.57 -5.84
CA GLU A 149 -6.40 -39.17 -4.51
C GLU A 149 -7.46 -38.53 -3.59
N PRO A 150 -8.15 -39.29 -2.73
CA PRO A 150 -9.14 -38.74 -1.81
C PRO A 150 -8.51 -38.14 -0.56
N ALA A 151 -8.99 -36.96 -0.16
CA ALA A 151 -8.82 -36.44 1.19
C ALA A 151 -9.97 -36.90 2.09
N TYR A 152 -9.78 -36.80 3.40
CA TYR A 152 -10.79 -37.15 4.39
C TYR A 152 -10.95 -36.03 5.43
N SER A 153 -12.18 -35.78 5.87
CA SER A 153 -12.48 -34.82 6.94
C SER A 153 -13.42 -35.40 8.01
N SER A 154 -13.43 -34.82 9.20
CA SER A 154 -14.28 -35.28 10.31
C SER A 154 -15.75 -34.92 10.05
N GLN A 155 -16.59 -35.92 9.76
CA GLN A 155 -18.03 -35.72 9.55
C GLN A 155 -18.80 -35.81 10.86
N TYR A 156 -18.62 -36.88 11.64
CA TYR A 156 -19.27 -37.05 12.94
C TYR A 156 -18.25 -37.57 13.96
N CYS A 157 -17.83 -36.69 14.87
CA CYS A 157 -16.96 -36.95 16.02
C CYS A 157 -17.49 -36.14 17.22
N THR A 158 -17.53 -36.73 18.42
CA THR A 158 -17.62 -35.94 19.65
C THR A 158 -16.24 -35.38 20.01
N GLY A 159 -16.19 -34.30 20.81
CA GLY A 159 -14.92 -33.71 21.23
C GLY A 159 -14.01 -34.71 21.93
N SER A 160 -14.57 -35.61 22.75
CA SER A 160 -13.80 -36.68 23.40
C SER A 160 -13.25 -37.76 22.45
N GLN A 161 -13.84 -37.97 21.26
CA GLN A 161 -13.29 -38.90 20.28
C GLN A 161 -12.05 -38.30 19.61
N ILE A 162 -12.19 -37.10 19.06
CA ILE A 162 -11.12 -36.42 18.33
C ILE A 162 -9.96 -36.02 19.27
N LEU A 163 -10.24 -35.52 20.48
CA LEU A 163 -9.20 -35.21 21.47
C LEU A 163 -8.45 -36.45 21.96
N ASN A 164 -9.02 -37.66 21.91
CA ASN A 164 -8.30 -38.88 22.30
C ASN A 164 -7.21 -39.29 21.29
N VAL A 165 -7.17 -38.69 20.10
CA VAL A 165 -6.13 -38.90 19.07
C VAL A 165 -5.37 -37.63 18.68
N SER A 166 -5.72 -36.48 19.27
CA SER A 166 -4.92 -35.24 19.18
C SER A 166 -3.49 -35.47 19.70
N ARG A 167 -2.50 -34.97 18.95
CA ARG A 167 -1.07 -35.15 19.25
C ARG A 167 -0.39 -33.90 19.82
N CYS A 168 -1.19 -32.86 20.11
CA CYS A 168 -0.75 -31.54 20.51
C CYS A 168 -1.69 -30.88 21.54
N VAL A 169 -1.14 -29.90 22.26
CA VAL A 169 -1.87 -28.96 23.12
C VAL A 169 -1.43 -27.55 22.76
N ALA A 170 -2.37 -26.61 22.60
CA ALA A 170 -2.05 -25.21 22.33
C ALA A 170 -2.30 -24.34 23.59
N ASP A 171 -1.39 -23.40 23.86
CA ASP A 171 -1.58 -22.38 24.90
C ASP A 171 -2.89 -21.60 24.69
N THR A 172 -3.52 -21.14 25.78
CA THR A 172 -4.85 -20.51 25.70
C THR A 172 -4.78 -19.15 25.00
N PHE A 173 -5.61 -18.97 23.98
CA PHE A 173 -5.83 -17.73 23.24
C PHE A 173 -7.33 -17.42 23.14
N GLU A 174 -7.68 -16.18 22.76
CA GLU A 174 -9.07 -15.76 22.52
C GLU A 174 -9.42 -15.87 21.02
N ASP A 175 -10.63 -16.32 20.72
CA ASP A 175 -11.18 -16.37 19.35
C ASP A 175 -12.61 -15.80 19.39
N SER A 176 -12.73 -14.52 19.08
CA SER A 176 -14.03 -13.81 19.09
C SER A 176 -15.04 -14.39 18.10
N GLY A 177 -14.58 -15.15 17.08
CA GLY A 177 -15.42 -15.83 16.09
C GLY A 177 -15.83 -17.27 16.46
N ALA A 178 -15.29 -17.84 17.54
CA ALA A 178 -15.47 -19.25 17.91
C ALA A 178 -16.93 -19.71 17.92
N SER A 179 -17.80 -18.91 18.55
CA SER A 179 -19.22 -19.26 18.78
C SER A 179 -20.09 -19.36 17.52
N GLY A 180 -19.58 -18.95 16.35
CA GLY A 180 -20.22 -19.13 15.04
C GLY A 180 -19.44 -20.02 14.08
N PHE A 181 -18.27 -20.54 14.48
CA PHE A 181 -17.33 -21.21 13.58
C PHE A 181 -17.62 -22.71 13.43
N LEU A 182 -18.59 -23.03 12.56
CA LEU A 182 -18.90 -24.40 12.12
C LEU A 182 -17.88 -24.91 11.08
N GLY A 183 -16.59 -24.83 11.38
CA GLY A 183 -15.50 -25.36 10.53
C GLY A 183 -15.25 -26.86 10.73
N VAL A 184 -14.41 -27.45 9.88
CA VAL A 184 -13.88 -28.80 10.08
C VAL A 184 -12.84 -28.82 11.21
N MET A 185 -12.83 -29.88 12.05
CA MET A 185 -11.93 -29.99 13.21
C MET A 185 -10.70 -30.89 12.95
N TRP A 186 -10.79 -31.79 11.96
CA TRP A 186 -9.69 -32.60 11.45
C TRP A 186 -9.89 -32.89 9.96
N SER A 187 -8.82 -32.82 9.18
CA SER A 187 -8.80 -33.32 7.81
C SER A 187 -7.38 -33.59 7.29
N THR A 188 -7.29 -34.52 6.35
CA THR A 188 -6.16 -34.69 5.44
C THR A 188 -6.39 -33.92 4.14
N GLY A 189 -5.41 -33.99 3.22
CA GLY A 189 -5.39 -33.26 1.97
C GLY A 189 -4.40 -32.11 2.02
N GLY A 190 -3.85 -31.80 0.86
CA GLY A 190 -3.07 -30.60 0.60
C GLY A 190 -2.77 -30.49 -0.89
N ASN A 191 -2.31 -29.33 -1.32
CA ASN A 191 -1.83 -29.08 -2.67
C ASN A 191 -0.32 -28.83 -2.59
N ALA A 192 0.49 -29.57 -3.35
CA ALA A 192 1.94 -29.41 -3.37
C ALA A 192 2.41 -27.98 -3.74
N ASN A 193 1.53 -27.17 -4.34
CA ASN A 193 1.80 -25.77 -4.71
C ASN A 193 1.11 -24.74 -3.79
N MET A 194 0.49 -25.14 -2.66
CA MET A 194 -0.08 -24.19 -1.70
C MET A 194 0.98 -23.69 -0.72
N THR A 195 0.89 -22.40 -0.35
CA THR A 195 1.55 -21.87 0.85
C THR A 195 0.67 -22.20 2.06
N PRO A 196 1.07 -23.15 2.95
CA PRO A 196 0.28 -23.44 4.15
C PRO A 196 0.25 -22.26 5.13
N HIS A 197 -0.95 -22.01 5.66
CA HIS A 197 -1.16 -21.19 6.85
C HIS A 197 -0.93 -22.03 8.12
N MET A 198 -0.99 -21.38 9.29
CA MET A 198 -0.88 -22.00 10.61
C MET A 198 -1.96 -21.42 11.55
N ARG A 199 -3.18 -21.24 11.03
CA ARG A 199 -4.25 -20.49 11.68
C ARG A 199 -4.90 -21.34 12.77
N LEU A 200 -4.80 -20.93 14.02
CA LEU A 200 -5.57 -21.52 15.11
C LEU A 200 -7.03 -21.04 15.07
N ARG A 201 -7.95 -21.96 15.37
CA ARG A 201 -9.37 -21.70 15.58
C ARG A 201 -9.82 -22.41 16.85
N ASP A 202 -10.77 -21.80 17.55
CA ASP A 202 -11.44 -22.38 18.72
C ASP A 202 -12.79 -22.97 18.29
N HIS A 203 -12.92 -24.29 18.45
CA HIS A 203 -14.13 -25.04 18.15
C HIS A 203 -14.87 -25.32 19.45
N SER A 204 -16.02 -24.67 19.63
CA SER A 204 -16.90 -24.87 20.79
C SER A 204 -18.31 -25.22 20.33
N TRP A 205 -18.88 -26.30 20.86
CA TRP A 205 -20.24 -26.73 20.53
C TRP A 205 -20.91 -27.49 21.67
N ILE A 206 -22.23 -27.64 21.55
CA ILE A 206 -23.02 -28.54 22.41
C ILE A 206 -23.47 -29.71 21.55
N GLU A 207 -23.06 -30.92 21.93
CA GLU A 207 -23.37 -32.17 21.25
C GLU A 207 -24.89 -32.43 21.25
N PRO A 208 -25.58 -32.35 20.09
CA PRO A 208 -27.05 -32.41 20.05
C PRO A 208 -27.65 -33.70 20.58
N THR A 209 -26.90 -34.81 20.57
CA THR A 209 -27.37 -36.12 21.02
C THR A 209 -27.28 -36.34 22.54
N THR A 210 -26.39 -35.61 23.23
CA THR A 210 -26.12 -35.81 24.68
C THR A 210 -26.30 -34.57 25.54
N GLY A 211 -26.25 -33.37 24.95
CA GLY A 211 -26.21 -32.10 25.67
C GLY A 211 -24.85 -31.79 26.32
N ALA A 212 -23.80 -32.58 26.04
CA ALA A 212 -22.44 -32.29 26.50
C ALA A 212 -21.85 -31.10 25.73
N ALA A 213 -21.25 -30.14 26.43
CA ALA A 213 -20.43 -29.12 25.80
C ALA A 213 -19.03 -29.68 25.51
N TYR A 214 -18.49 -29.39 24.34
CA TYR A 214 -17.12 -29.70 23.92
C TYR A 214 -16.42 -28.44 23.44
N GLU A 215 -15.11 -28.41 23.65
CA GLU A 215 -14.22 -27.29 23.36
C GLU A 215 -12.86 -27.88 22.93
N LEU A 216 -12.31 -27.42 21.80
CA LEU A 216 -10.96 -27.81 21.34
C LEU A 216 -10.34 -26.75 20.44
N TYR A 217 -9.04 -26.82 20.24
CA TYR A 217 -8.35 -26.00 19.25
C TYR A 217 -8.04 -26.80 17.99
N ALA A 218 -8.08 -26.17 16.82
CA ALA A 218 -7.60 -26.77 15.57
C ALA A 218 -6.65 -25.82 14.83
N ILE A 219 -5.59 -26.36 14.25
CA ILE A 219 -4.65 -25.64 13.38
C ILE A 219 -5.06 -25.89 11.93
N HIS A 220 -5.45 -24.85 11.21
CA HIS A 220 -5.86 -24.88 9.81
C HIS A 220 -4.74 -24.37 8.89
N THR A 221 -4.54 -25.08 7.78
CA THR A 221 -3.49 -24.74 6.79
C THR A 221 -3.96 -23.82 5.65
N VAL A 222 -5.18 -23.28 5.72
CA VAL A 222 -5.77 -22.34 4.72
C VAL A 222 -6.36 -21.08 5.36
N SER A 223 -6.74 -20.09 4.52
CA SER A 223 -7.45 -18.88 4.96
C SER A 223 -8.87 -19.18 5.46
N ASN A 224 -9.53 -18.23 6.14
CA ASN A 224 -10.95 -18.36 6.52
C ASN A 224 -11.91 -18.51 5.32
N ALA A 225 -11.51 -18.12 4.10
CA ALA A 225 -12.36 -18.12 2.92
C ALA A 225 -12.27 -19.44 2.12
N ASP A 226 -11.17 -20.17 2.25
CA ASP A 226 -10.93 -21.47 1.60
C ASP A 226 -11.20 -22.66 2.53
N ASP A 227 -11.48 -22.38 3.82
CA ASP A 227 -11.78 -23.34 4.88
C ASP A 227 -13.20 -23.90 4.72
N PRO A 228 -13.38 -25.21 4.44
CA PRO A 228 -14.71 -25.76 4.23
C PRO A 228 -15.50 -25.79 5.55
N THR A 229 -16.76 -25.36 5.47
CA THR A 229 -17.70 -25.58 6.58
C THR A 229 -17.88 -27.07 6.86
N TRP A 230 -18.18 -27.40 8.11
CA TRP A 230 -18.39 -28.77 8.58
C TRP A 230 -19.38 -29.54 7.69
N ASN A 231 -19.06 -30.82 7.46
CA ASN A 231 -19.81 -31.71 6.56
C ASN A 231 -19.89 -31.23 5.09
N GLN A 232 -18.89 -30.45 4.64
CA GLN A 232 -18.69 -30.10 3.23
C GLN A 232 -17.24 -30.38 2.79
N CYS A 233 -17.06 -30.54 1.48
CA CYS A 233 -15.75 -30.58 0.83
C CYS A 233 -15.45 -29.21 0.19
N PRO A 234 -14.19 -28.92 -0.19
CA PRO A 234 -13.82 -27.66 -0.85
C PRO A 234 -14.64 -27.40 -2.12
N ALA A 235 -14.99 -26.13 -2.36
CA ALA A 235 -15.76 -25.73 -3.52
C ALA A 235 -15.01 -25.97 -4.84
N ASN A 236 -15.76 -26.21 -5.93
CA ASN A 236 -15.25 -26.39 -7.30
C ASN A 236 -14.26 -27.57 -7.46
N ASP A 237 -14.50 -28.69 -6.74
CA ASP A 237 -13.63 -29.87 -6.72
C ASP A 237 -12.17 -29.55 -6.31
N GLY A 238 -11.99 -28.56 -5.42
CA GLY A 238 -10.69 -28.09 -4.97
C GLY A 238 -9.94 -29.06 -4.06
N TYR A 239 -8.66 -28.77 -3.79
CA TYR A 239 -7.88 -29.53 -2.82
C TYR A 239 -8.34 -29.25 -1.38
N SER A 240 -8.63 -30.30 -0.60
CA SER A 240 -8.72 -30.22 0.86
C SER A 240 -7.40 -29.80 1.50
N SER A 241 -7.49 -29.36 2.75
CA SER A 241 -6.37 -28.86 3.55
C SER A 241 -6.14 -29.70 4.80
N LEU A 242 -4.91 -29.71 5.28
CA LEU A 242 -4.55 -30.32 6.56
C LEU A 242 -5.15 -29.47 7.69
N ILE A 243 -5.94 -30.11 8.55
CA ILE A 243 -6.46 -29.53 9.80
C ILE A 243 -6.09 -30.45 10.96
N ILE A 244 -5.39 -29.90 11.96
CA ILE A 244 -4.78 -30.65 13.07
C ILE A 244 -5.49 -30.29 14.39
N PRO A 245 -6.18 -31.23 15.05
CA PRO A 245 -6.80 -30.99 16.35
C PRO A 245 -5.77 -31.02 17.48
N CYS A 246 -5.88 -30.07 18.41
CA CYS A 246 -5.10 -29.97 19.64
C CYS A 246 -6.01 -29.73 20.85
N HIS A 247 -5.59 -30.17 22.04
CA HIS A 247 -6.28 -29.81 23.29
C HIS A 247 -6.08 -28.34 23.67
N LYS A 248 -6.92 -27.85 24.59
CA LYS A 248 -6.75 -26.51 25.19
C LYS A 248 -5.83 -26.62 26.42
N ARG A 249 -4.78 -25.77 26.49
CA ARG A 249 -3.84 -25.71 27.63
C ARG A 249 -4.51 -25.59 29.00
N SER A 250 -5.69 -25.00 29.07
CA SER A 250 -6.53 -24.86 30.26
C SER A 250 -7.05 -26.17 30.85
N GLU A 251 -7.02 -27.27 30.08
CA GLU A 251 -7.46 -28.60 30.53
C GLU A 251 -6.40 -29.34 31.37
N PHE A 252 -5.14 -28.86 31.37
CA PHE A 252 -3.99 -29.52 32.00
C PHE A 252 -3.35 -28.70 33.11
N THR A 253 -2.77 -29.38 34.11
CA THR A 253 -1.94 -28.74 35.12
C THR A 253 -0.57 -28.34 34.57
N ASP A 254 0.07 -27.36 35.21
CA ASP A 254 1.46 -26.96 34.91
C ASP A 254 2.44 -28.14 34.98
N SER A 255 2.18 -29.11 35.87
CA SER A 255 2.96 -30.34 36.02
C SER A 255 2.83 -31.32 34.85
N GLU A 256 1.66 -31.38 34.22
CA GLU A 256 1.43 -32.25 33.06
C GLU A 256 2.02 -31.61 31.80
N ILE A 257 1.85 -30.30 31.62
CA ILE A 257 2.44 -29.55 30.50
C ILE A 257 3.97 -29.50 30.59
N ALA A 258 4.54 -29.43 31.80
CA ALA A 258 5.98 -29.58 32.03
C ALA A 258 6.53 -30.98 31.73
N ALA A 259 5.66 -31.99 31.52
CA ALA A 259 6.01 -33.32 31.05
C ALA A 259 5.77 -33.52 29.54
N MET A 260 5.16 -32.56 28.85
CA MET A 260 5.02 -32.55 27.39
C MET A 260 6.26 -31.99 26.70
N THR A 261 6.41 -32.31 25.42
CA THR A 261 7.55 -31.85 24.63
C THR A 261 7.29 -30.43 24.13
N LYS A 262 8.06 -29.46 24.63
CA LYS A 262 8.12 -28.13 24.01
C LYS A 262 9.01 -28.23 22.76
N PRO A 263 8.52 -27.89 21.55
CA PRO A 263 9.36 -27.88 20.36
C PRO A 263 10.55 -26.93 20.51
N VAL A 264 11.70 -27.32 19.96
CA VAL A 264 12.95 -26.55 20.04
C VAL A 264 13.45 -26.07 18.66
N GLY A 265 12.72 -26.40 17.59
CA GLY A 265 13.22 -26.29 16.23
C GLY A 265 14.07 -27.48 15.80
N SER A 266 14.03 -27.82 14.51
CA SER A 266 14.91 -28.83 13.91
C SER A 266 16.30 -28.29 13.62
N ASP A 267 17.28 -29.20 13.59
CA ASP A 267 18.63 -28.88 13.13
C ASP A 267 18.63 -28.46 11.64
N TRP A 268 17.78 -29.08 10.80
CA TRP A 268 17.77 -28.82 9.35
C TRP A 268 17.29 -27.41 8.98
N VAL A 269 16.23 -26.89 9.64
CA VAL A 269 15.80 -25.48 9.47
C VAL A 269 16.89 -24.53 9.98
N THR A 270 17.62 -24.92 11.03
CA THR A 270 18.74 -24.13 11.58
C THR A 270 19.93 -24.11 10.61
N ASP A 271 20.23 -25.21 9.92
CA ASP A 271 21.26 -25.29 8.88
C ASP A 271 20.86 -24.53 7.61
N TRP A 272 19.59 -24.58 7.18
CA TRP A 272 19.08 -23.75 6.08
C TRP A 272 19.25 -22.25 6.37
N LEU A 273 18.79 -21.79 7.55
CA LEU A 273 19.01 -20.41 8.01
C LEU A 273 20.50 -20.05 8.07
N THR A 274 21.37 -21.00 8.44
CA THR A 274 22.82 -20.81 8.49
C THR A 274 23.47 -20.74 7.09
N ALA A 275 22.95 -21.46 6.11
CA ALA A 275 23.49 -21.53 4.76
C ALA A 275 23.15 -20.27 3.93
N GLU A 276 21.90 -19.83 3.99
CA GLU A 276 21.36 -18.76 3.14
C GLU A 276 21.41 -17.38 3.81
N PHE A 277 20.95 -17.27 5.07
CA PHE A 277 20.64 -15.98 5.71
C PHE A 277 21.68 -15.51 6.75
N ALA A 278 22.37 -16.43 7.42
CA ALA A 278 23.29 -16.06 8.50
C ALA A 278 24.46 -15.17 8.04
N ALA A 279 24.77 -14.15 8.85
CA ALA A 279 25.76 -13.12 8.51
C ALA A 279 27.17 -13.71 8.37
N LYS A 280 27.58 -13.98 7.12
CA LYS A 280 28.88 -14.57 6.74
C LYS A 280 30.04 -13.85 7.43
N LYS A 281 30.65 -14.52 8.43
CA LYS A 281 31.74 -13.97 9.27
C LYS A 281 32.78 -13.27 8.38
N PRO A 282 33.13 -11.99 8.63
CA PRO A 282 34.04 -11.25 7.77
C PRO A 282 35.38 -11.97 7.70
N ARG A 283 35.71 -12.48 6.51
CA ARG A 283 36.96 -13.21 6.23
C ARG A 283 38.11 -12.20 6.28
N PHE A 284 38.65 -11.97 7.48
CA PHE A 284 39.72 -11.01 7.75
C PHE A 284 40.86 -11.18 6.73
N ASN A 285 40.92 -10.26 5.77
CA ASN A 285 41.81 -10.40 4.63
C ASN A 285 43.25 -10.14 5.09
N LYS A 286 44.04 -11.21 5.22
CA LYS A 286 45.43 -11.13 5.69
C LYS A 286 46.32 -10.26 4.81
N LEU A 287 45.92 -9.95 3.56
CA LEU A 287 46.62 -8.96 2.74
C LEU A 287 46.53 -7.53 3.30
N LEU A 288 45.52 -7.16 4.10
CA LEU A 288 45.41 -5.84 4.72
C LEU A 288 46.48 -5.59 5.82
N LEU A 289 47.13 -6.64 6.33
CA LEU A 289 48.29 -6.49 7.21
C LEU A 289 49.57 -6.13 6.45
N ILE A 290 49.66 -6.46 5.16
CA ILE A 290 50.85 -6.22 4.33
C ILE A 290 51.18 -4.72 4.21
N PRO A 291 50.25 -3.79 3.89
CA PRO A 291 50.58 -2.36 3.85
C PRO A 291 50.95 -1.79 5.24
N ILE A 292 50.45 -2.37 6.34
CA ILE A 292 50.80 -1.95 7.71
C ILE A 292 52.24 -2.38 8.06
N VAL A 293 52.62 -3.62 7.70
CA VAL A 293 53.99 -4.14 7.87
C VAL A 293 54.97 -3.42 6.94
N LEU A 294 54.61 -3.17 5.67
CA LEU A 294 55.45 -2.41 4.74
C LEU A 294 55.60 -0.95 5.19
N GLY A 295 54.51 -0.29 5.62
CA GLY A 295 54.55 1.08 6.12
C GLY A 295 55.44 1.24 7.35
N SER A 296 55.34 0.33 8.31
CA SER A 296 56.21 0.33 9.50
C SER A 296 57.68 0.03 9.16
N LEU A 297 57.96 -0.88 8.22
CA LEU A 297 59.32 -1.10 7.71
C LEU A 297 59.89 0.14 6.99
N VAL A 298 59.08 0.86 6.20
CA VAL A 298 59.48 2.12 5.56
C VAL A 298 59.77 3.20 6.60
N VAL A 299 58.93 3.36 7.62
CA VAL A 299 59.18 4.32 8.72
C VAL A 299 60.48 4.00 9.46
N VAL A 300 60.73 2.73 9.78
CA VAL A 300 62.00 2.29 10.41
C VAL A 300 63.20 2.57 9.50
N ALA A 301 63.08 2.33 8.19
CA ALA A 301 64.13 2.63 7.22
C ALA A 301 64.41 4.15 7.12
N VAL A 302 63.37 4.99 7.08
CA VAL A 302 63.50 6.46 7.04
C VAL A 302 64.13 7.00 8.33
N VAL A 303 63.70 6.54 9.50
CA VAL A 303 64.30 6.92 10.80
C VAL A 303 65.75 6.47 10.89
N GLY A 304 66.06 5.24 10.44
CA GLY A 304 67.43 4.73 10.38
C GLY A 304 68.32 5.53 9.43
N PHE A 305 67.81 5.90 8.25
CA PHE A 305 68.53 6.72 7.27
C PHE A 305 68.75 8.16 7.77
N ALA A 306 67.74 8.77 8.40
CA ALA A 306 67.86 10.08 9.05
C ALA A 306 68.90 10.06 10.18
N GLY A 307 68.88 9.05 11.04
CA GLY A 307 69.89 8.82 12.08
C GLY A 307 71.29 8.65 11.52
N PHE A 308 71.45 7.87 10.45
CA PHE A 308 72.73 7.72 9.74
C PHE A 308 73.20 9.05 9.12
N TYR A 309 72.31 9.80 8.46
CA TYR A 309 72.63 11.07 7.80
C TYR A 309 73.04 12.15 8.82
N LEU A 310 72.32 12.25 9.95
CA LEU A 310 72.67 13.14 11.06
C LEU A 310 74.00 12.74 11.71
N LYS A 311 74.25 11.44 11.93
CA LYS A 311 75.54 10.93 12.44
C LYS A 311 76.70 11.20 11.48
N ARG A 312 76.46 11.12 10.16
CA ARG A 312 77.43 11.46 9.10
C ARG A 312 77.68 12.97 9.01
N ARG A 313 76.65 13.81 9.20
CA ARG A 313 76.74 15.28 9.28
C ARG A 313 77.50 15.72 10.54
N ALA A 314 77.27 15.07 11.67
CA ALA A 314 78.00 15.29 12.92
C ALA A 314 79.48 14.88 12.80
N LYS A 315 79.80 13.76 12.14
CA LYS A 315 81.19 13.39 11.86
C LYS A 315 81.89 14.41 10.96
N ARG A 316 81.24 14.86 9.87
CA ARG A 316 81.77 15.91 8.97
C ARG A 316 81.97 17.27 9.66
N ARG A 317 81.23 17.57 10.75
CA ARG A 317 81.45 18.78 11.56
C ARG A 317 82.64 18.71 12.54
N LYS A 318 83.42 17.61 12.56
CA LYS A 318 84.68 17.52 13.32
C LYS A 318 85.95 17.67 12.46
N GLU A 319 85.81 17.96 11.16
CA GLU A 319 86.93 17.97 10.20
C GLU A 319 87.06 19.32 9.45
N GLN A 320 86.65 20.46 10.05
CA GLN A 320 87.00 21.81 9.53
C GLN A 320 86.80 22.97 10.54
N MET A 321 87.90 23.34 11.21
CA MET A 321 88.30 24.64 11.81
C MET A 321 89.85 24.60 11.85
N PRO A 322 90.60 25.73 11.94
CA PRO A 322 90.24 27.08 12.38
C PRO A 322 90.45 28.13 11.23
N ALA A 323 90.56 29.45 11.40
CA ALA A 323 90.54 30.33 12.59
C ALA A 323 89.95 31.73 12.22
N ASP A 324 89.48 32.47 13.22
CA ASP A 324 90.09 33.74 13.73
C ASP A 324 89.07 34.83 14.16
N TYR A 325 89.50 35.71 15.08
CA TYR A 325 88.94 36.99 15.56
C TYR A 325 87.54 37.09 16.27
N GLU A 326 87.58 37.35 17.59
CA GLU A 326 87.03 38.50 18.36
C GLU A 326 85.84 39.36 17.81
N ASP A 327 84.92 39.94 18.61
CA ASP A 327 84.61 39.88 20.07
C ASP A 327 83.20 40.51 20.39
N PHE A 328 82.77 40.43 21.66
CA PHE A 328 81.69 41.13 22.39
C PHE A 328 80.20 41.12 21.95
N SER A 329 79.45 40.35 22.74
CA SER A 329 78.06 40.56 23.22
C SER A 329 77.59 42.02 23.41
N HIS A 330 76.30 42.32 23.17
CA HIS A 330 75.38 42.83 24.22
C HIS A 330 73.86 42.80 23.92
N TYR A 331 73.09 42.28 24.89
CA TYR A 331 71.73 42.64 25.39
C TYR A 331 70.67 43.39 24.54
N TYR A 332 69.52 42.71 24.35
CA TYR A 332 68.14 43.06 24.80
C TYR A 332 67.38 44.37 24.41
N VAL A 333 66.04 44.22 24.44
CA VAL A 333 64.92 45.21 24.52
C VAL A 333 64.22 45.63 23.20
N ALA A 334 62.91 45.88 23.32
CA ALA A 334 61.91 46.13 22.28
C ALA A 334 61.56 47.63 22.09
N GLY A 335 60.57 47.91 21.24
CA GLY A 335 60.02 49.24 20.87
C GLY A 335 59.95 49.34 19.34
N GLU A 336 58.79 49.27 18.68
CA GLU A 336 57.61 50.17 18.65
C GLU A 336 57.76 51.42 17.77
N SER A 337 57.00 51.43 16.65
CA SER A 337 56.39 52.59 15.99
C SER A 337 57.35 53.64 15.33
N TYR A 338 56.96 54.55 14.41
CA TYR A 338 55.64 55.05 13.99
C TYR A 338 55.57 55.32 12.45
N ASP A 339 54.36 55.22 11.88
CA ASP A 339 53.62 56.15 10.98
C ASP A 339 54.34 57.01 9.90
N ALA A 340 53.76 57.30 8.72
CA ALA A 340 52.58 56.77 8.00
C ALA A 340 52.76 56.99 6.46
N VAL A 341 51.92 57.57 5.57
CA VAL A 341 50.65 58.36 5.60
C VAL A 341 49.87 58.12 4.29
N THR A 342 48.59 57.71 4.34
CA THR A 342 47.45 58.32 3.59
C THR A 342 46.11 57.71 4.03
N SER A 343 45.03 58.51 4.03
CA SER A 343 43.72 58.27 4.70
C SER A 343 42.56 58.92 3.89
N PRO A 344 41.30 59.07 4.39
CA PRO A 344 40.47 58.33 5.37
C PRO A 344 39.29 57.62 4.60
N VAL A 345 38.00 57.41 4.95
CA VAL A 345 36.98 57.71 6.02
C VAL A 345 36.00 56.50 6.01
N MET A 346 35.34 55.91 7.02
CA MET A 346 35.12 56.13 8.48
C MET A 346 33.66 56.46 8.92
N ASN A 347 32.82 55.41 9.00
CA ASN A 347 31.66 55.10 9.89
C ASN A 347 30.66 56.16 10.42
N THR A 348 29.38 55.75 10.52
CA THR A 348 28.55 55.84 11.75
C THR A 348 27.51 54.70 11.85
N ASP A 349 27.23 54.27 13.08
CA ASP A 349 26.14 53.38 13.57
C ASP A 349 25.17 54.27 14.44
N PRO A 350 24.07 53.85 15.15
CA PRO A 350 23.60 52.48 15.46
C PRO A 350 22.05 52.20 15.52
N SER A 351 21.71 50.95 15.85
CA SER A 351 20.61 50.50 16.75
C SER A 351 19.20 50.09 16.23
N PHE A 352 18.49 49.35 17.11
CA PHE A 352 17.17 48.69 17.01
C PHE A 352 17.08 47.38 16.20
N GLY A 353 16.04 46.57 16.47
CA GLY A 353 15.91 45.21 15.93
C GLY A 353 14.53 44.55 16.14
N VAL A 354 14.44 43.29 15.70
CA VAL A 354 13.31 42.33 15.81
C VAL A 354 11.97 42.79 15.20
N SER A 355 11.63 42.28 14.00
CA SER A 355 10.47 41.37 13.82
C SER A 355 10.39 40.78 12.40
N SER A 356 9.53 39.76 12.26
CA SER A 356 9.22 38.94 11.08
C SER A 356 8.59 39.68 9.89
N SER A 357 8.90 39.25 8.66
CA SER A 357 7.89 38.70 7.72
C SER A 357 8.54 38.09 6.47
N SER A 358 7.79 37.24 5.76
CA SER A 358 8.23 36.46 4.61
C SER A 358 7.75 37.07 3.28
N HIS A 359 8.64 37.17 2.29
CA HIS A 359 8.31 37.24 0.86
C HIS A 359 9.22 36.31 0.07
N TYR A 360 8.60 35.40 -0.69
CA TYR A 360 9.22 34.63 -1.76
C TYR A 360 8.43 35.01 -3.02
N GLU A 361 9.05 35.70 -3.97
CA GLU A 361 8.39 36.07 -5.23
C GLU A 361 8.38 34.84 -6.16
N SER A 362 7.19 34.41 -6.59
CA SER A 362 7.06 33.48 -7.72
C SER A 362 7.10 34.25 -9.04
N VAL A 363 7.73 33.67 -10.06
CA VAL A 363 7.87 34.33 -11.38
C VAL A 363 6.50 34.40 -12.07
N ASP A 364 6.06 35.62 -12.34
CA ASP A 364 4.71 35.93 -12.83
C ASP A 364 4.55 35.64 -14.34
N SER A 365 3.52 34.88 -14.72
CA SER A 365 3.32 34.41 -16.12
C SER A 365 3.07 35.55 -17.11
N ASN A 366 2.55 36.67 -16.61
CA ASN A 366 2.14 37.84 -17.37
C ASN A 366 3.30 38.50 -18.13
N GLN A 367 4.53 38.47 -17.60
CA GLN A 367 5.67 39.14 -18.25
C GLN A 367 6.00 38.51 -19.61
N THR A 368 5.96 37.18 -19.71
CA THR A 368 6.15 36.43 -20.96
C THR A 368 5.05 36.74 -21.98
N PHE A 369 3.79 36.76 -21.53
CA PHE A 369 2.65 37.07 -22.42
C PHE A 369 2.67 38.52 -22.91
N GLY A 370 3.03 39.48 -22.04
CA GLY A 370 3.20 40.89 -22.40
C GLY A 370 4.36 41.16 -23.36
N ILE A 371 5.39 40.31 -23.39
CA ILE A 371 6.46 40.33 -24.41
C ILE A 371 5.91 39.82 -25.75
N LEU A 372 5.18 38.70 -25.75
CA LEU A 372 4.61 38.10 -26.96
C LEU A 372 3.53 38.98 -27.62
N LEU A 373 2.66 39.62 -26.84
CA LEU A 373 1.63 40.56 -27.33
C LEU A 373 2.21 41.79 -28.07
N ARG A 374 3.48 42.13 -27.83
CA ARG A 374 4.19 43.23 -28.52
C ARG A 374 5.02 42.74 -29.70
N SER A 375 4.99 41.45 -30.02
CA SER A 375 5.73 40.87 -31.14
C SER A 375 5.13 41.31 -32.48
N PRO A 376 5.89 41.99 -33.37
CA PRO A 376 5.42 42.33 -34.71
C PRO A 376 5.24 41.08 -35.61
N HIS A 377 5.62 39.89 -35.14
CA HIS A 377 5.39 38.61 -35.82
C HIS A 377 4.04 37.95 -35.45
N LEU A 378 3.32 38.49 -34.46
CA LEU A 378 2.01 37.98 -34.02
C LEU A 378 0.85 38.95 -34.33
N GLN A 379 1.13 40.21 -34.66
CA GLN A 379 0.12 41.12 -35.21
C GLN A 379 -0.39 40.59 -36.57
N GLY A 380 -1.68 40.26 -36.63
CA GLY A 380 -2.33 39.63 -37.79
C GLY A 380 -2.70 38.17 -37.57
N ASN A 381 -2.01 37.45 -36.69
CA ASN A 381 -2.25 36.03 -36.38
C ASN A 381 -3.23 35.85 -35.21
N ARG A 382 -4.32 36.64 -35.17
CA ARG A 382 -5.48 36.31 -34.31
C ARG A 382 -6.21 35.15 -34.96
N ILE A 383 -6.57 34.13 -34.17
CA ILE A 383 -7.48 33.07 -34.62
C ILE A 383 -8.86 33.72 -34.82
N PRO A 384 -9.44 33.73 -36.04
CA PRO A 384 -10.85 34.10 -36.21
C PRO A 384 -11.73 33.09 -35.49
N TYR A 385 -12.81 33.52 -34.85
CA TYR A 385 -13.73 32.60 -34.15
C TYR A 385 -14.27 31.49 -35.08
N ASP A 386 -14.44 31.79 -36.37
CA ASP A 386 -14.87 30.83 -37.42
C ASP A 386 -13.83 29.74 -37.75
N ASN A 387 -12.58 29.88 -37.27
CA ASN A 387 -11.50 28.91 -37.44
C ASN A 387 -11.20 28.10 -36.16
N LEU A 388 -12.02 28.22 -35.11
CA LEU A 388 -11.92 27.36 -33.92
C LEU A 388 -12.49 25.97 -34.23
N ILE A 389 -11.64 25.08 -34.72
CA ILE A 389 -11.94 23.66 -34.87
C ILE A 389 -11.70 22.99 -33.51
N PHE A 390 -12.76 22.42 -32.94
CA PHE A 390 -12.71 21.66 -31.69
C PHE A 390 -12.55 20.17 -32.01
N ASP A 391 -11.32 19.72 -32.23
CA ASP A 391 -11.02 18.30 -32.30
C ASP A 391 -11.16 17.66 -30.90
N LEU A 392 -11.81 16.49 -30.81
CA LEU A 392 -11.70 15.65 -29.62
C LEU A 392 -10.27 15.08 -29.58
N GLU A 393 -9.55 15.33 -28.49
CA GLU A 393 -8.15 14.92 -28.37
C GLU A 393 -8.03 13.39 -28.23
N THR A 394 -7.76 12.70 -29.35
CA THR A 394 -7.62 11.24 -29.42
C THR A 394 -6.17 10.83 -29.69
N ASP A 395 -5.66 9.92 -28.85
CA ASP A 395 -4.41 9.14 -28.98
C ASP A 395 -3.09 9.92 -29.08
N SER A 396 -2.52 10.25 -27.91
CA SER A 396 -1.07 10.06 -27.69
C SER A 396 -0.72 9.68 -26.25
N SER A 397 -1.14 8.50 -25.79
CA SER A 397 -0.65 7.85 -24.56
C SER A 397 -0.80 6.32 -24.59
N PRO A 398 0.12 5.54 -23.99
CA PRO A 398 0.14 4.08 -24.13
C PRO A 398 -0.59 3.34 -22.98
N PRO A 399 -1.00 2.08 -23.21
CA PRO A 399 -1.71 1.55 -24.37
C PRO A 399 -3.23 1.60 -24.14
N SER A 400 -4.01 1.80 -25.20
CA SER A 400 -5.47 1.86 -25.12
C SER A 400 -6.10 0.48 -24.84
N ASN A 401 -6.95 0.38 -23.82
CA ASN A 401 -8.01 -0.63 -23.78
C ASN A 401 -9.19 -0.10 -22.95
N GLY A 402 -10.28 0.27 -23.64
CA GLY A 402 -11.45 0.94 -23.05
C GLY A 402 -11.25 2.43 -22.73
N SER A 403 -12.25 3.24 -23.10
CA SER A 403 -12.39 4.61 -22.60
C SER A 403 -12.79 4.57 -21.13
N PHE A 404 -11.81 4.73 -20.23
CA PHE A 404 -12.08 4.77 -18.79
C PHE A 404 -12.87 6.03 -18.43
N VAL A 405 -14.05 5.83 -17.86
CA VAL A 405 -14.93 6.89 -17.35
C VAL A 405 -15.34 6.51 -15.94
N PHE A 406 -15.25 7.45 -15.00
CA PHE A 406 -15.61 7.21 -13.60
C PHE A 406 -17.12 7.35 -13.35
N ASP A 407 -17.92 6.57 -14.09
CA ASP A 407 -19.39 6.54 -14.02
C ASP A 407 -19.94 5.48 -13.05
N GLY A 408 -19.08 4.87 -12.22
CA GLY A 408 -19.45 3.75 -11.35
C GLY A 408 -19.55 2.39 -12.04
N THR A 409 -19.24 2.25 -13.34
CA THR A 409 -19.09 0.91 -13.97
C THR A 409 -17.77 0.21 -13.62
N HIS A 410 -16.79 0.96 -13.14
CA HIS A 410 -15.45 0.51 -12.75
C HIS A 410 -15.10 1.04 -11.34
N SER A 411 -14.27 0.30 -10.59
CA SER A 411 -13.79 0.71 -9.25
C SER A 411 -12.33 1.14 -9.27
N ASP A 412 -11.78 1.50 -10.43
CA ASP A 412 -10.41 1.99 -10.58
C ASP A 412 -10.27 3.46 -10.11
N ILE A 413 -10.50 3.66 -8.80
CA ILE A 413 -10.40 4.95 -8.12
C ILE A 413 -8.96 5.48 -8.20
N ALA A 414 -7.96 4.58 -8.22
CA ALA A 414 -6.55 4.94 -8.36
C ALA A 414 -6.27 5.60 -9.73
N ARG A 415 -6.78 5.04 -10.84
CA ARG A 415 -6.68 5.66 -12.16
C ARG A 415 -7.47 6.97 -12.26
N GLN A 416 -8.65 7.07 -11.64
CA GLN A 416 -9.37 8.35 -11.57
C GLN A 416 -8.55 9.41 -10.84
N LEU A 417 -7.99 9.09 -9.67
CA LEU A 417 -7.14 10.02 -8.90
C LEU A 417 -5.87 10.42 -9.66
N PHE A 418 -5.29 9.52 -10.45
CA PHE A 418 -4.18 9.81 -11.36
C PHE A 418 -4.58 10.76 -12.50
N ILE A 419 -5.76 10.58 -13.11
CA ILE A 419 -6.30 11.48 -14.15
C ILE A 419 -6.55 12.88 -13.55
N ARG A 420 -7.21 12.95 -12.39
CA ARG A 420 -7.43 14.23 -11.67
C ARG A 420 -6.10 14.90 -11.30
N HIS A 421 -5.10 14.14 -10.86
CA HIS A 421 -3.77 14.69 -10.57
C HIS A 421 -3.10 15.28 -11.82
N GLN A 422 -3.24 14.67 -13.00
CA GLN A 422 -2.79 15.24 -14.27
C GLN A 422 -3.56 16.50 -14.67
N ALA A 423 -4.85 16.61 -14.31
CA ALA A 423 -5.65 17.82 -14.45
C ALA A 423 -5.27 18.95 -13.48
N ASN A 424 -4.19 18.78 -12.68
CA ASN A 424 -3.75 19.67 -11.60
C ASN A 424 -4.73 19.80 -10.42
N ASP A 425 -5.66 18.86 -10.23
CA ASP A 425 -6.44 18.81 -9.00
C ASP A 425 -5.53 18.60 -7.78
N THR A 426 -5.96 19.14 -6.64
CA THR A 426 -5.27 19.00 -5.36
C THR A 426 -6.27 18.72 -4.25
N ARG A 427 -5.82 18.00 -3.21
CA ARG A 427 -6.52 17.81 -1.93
C ARG A 427 -5.50 17.73 -0.81
N ASP A 428 -5.97 18.02 0.40
CA ASP A 428 -5.20 17.86 1.63
C ASP A 428 -4.65 16.44 1.80
N ARG A 429 -3.46 16.34 2.41
CA ARG A 429 -2.86 15.05 2.81
C ARG A 429 -3.74 14.36 3.85
N ILE A 430 -3.80 13.04 3.79
CA ILE A 430 -4.57 12.20 4.71
C ILE A 430 -3.78 12.07 6.02
N SER A 431 -4.33 12.55 7.13
CA SER A 431 -3.79 12.26 8.46
C SER A 431 -4.32 10.92 8.97
N LEU A 432 -3.77 9.81 8.45
CA LEU A 432 -4.12 8.45 8.88
C LEU A 432 -3.72 8.21 10.34
N LYS A 433 -4.50 7.38 11.05
CA LYS A 433 -4.18 6.91 12.41
C LYS A 433 -2.89 6.06 12.43
N PHE A 434 -2.64 5.34 11.34
CA PHE A 434 -1.40 4.64 11.02
C PHE A 434 -1.34 4.43 9.49
N VAL A 435 -0.14 4.36 8.90
CA VAL A 435 0.02 3.94 7.49
C VAL A 435 0.15 2.40 7.46
N PRO A 436 -0.60 1.67 6.62
CA PRO A 436 -0.56 0.21 6.55
C PRO A 436 0.82 -0.38 6.23
N SER A 437 1.04 -1.62 6.67
CA SER A 437 2.22 -2.46 6.42
C SER A 437 2.50 -2.64 4.94
N ALA A 438 1.56 -3.23 4.19
CA ALA A 438 1.67 -3.47 2.75
C ALA A 438 2.02 -2.18 1.97
N LEU A 439 1.43 -1.04 2.36
CA LEU A 439 1.69 0.25 1.73
C LEU A 439 3.10 0.80 2.06
N LYS A 440 3.56 0.66 3.31
CA LYS A 440 4.95 0.99 3.68
C LYS A 440 5.96 0.14 2.90
N THR A 441 5.74 -1.17 2.82
CA THR A 441 6.60 -2.10 2.07
C THR A 441 6.63 -1.74 0.58
N ARG A 442 5.48 -1.42 -0.02
CA ARG A 442 5.40 -0.97 -1.40
C ARG A 442 6.21 0.31 -1.64
N LEU A 443 6.04 1.34 -0.79
CA LEU A 443 6.70 2.63 -0.96
C LEU A 443 8.20 2.61 -0.60
N SER A 444 8.62 1.74 0.33
CA SER A 444 10.04 1.62 0.72
C SER A 444 10.91 1.05 -0.41
N THR A 445 10.39 0.15 -1.25
CA THR A 445 11.10 -0.31 -2.47
C THR A 445 11.40 0.80 -3.47
N LEU A 446 10.63 1.91 -3.40
CA LEU A 446 10.80 3.11 -4.23
C LEU A 446 11.57 4.22 -3.50
N ASN A 447 11.95 4.02 -2.23
CA ASN A 447 12.50 5.05 -1.33
C ASN A 447 11.59 6.29 -1.23
N ILE A 448 10.29 6.07 -1.03
CA ILE A 448 9.25 7.11 -0.87
C ILE A 448 8.64 6.99 0.53
N ASP A 449 8.43 8.12 1.22
CA ASP A 449 7.58 8.18 2.41
C ASP A 449 6.12 8.48 1.99
N PHE A 450 5.16 7.84 2.65
CA PHE A 450 3.74 8.11 2.44
C PHE A 450 3.37 9.55 2.82
N ASP A 451 3.96 10.09 3.89
CA ASP A 451 3.61 11.42 4.39
C ASP A 451 4.14 12.56 3.49
N ASP A 452 5.07 12.27 2.58
CA ASP A 452 5.55 13.21 1.55
C ASP A 452 4.71 13.21 0.27
N LEU A 453 3.86 12.22 0.03
CA LEU A 453 3.03 12.15 -1.16
C LEU A 453 1.97 13.27 -1.22
N PRO A 454 1.57 13.76 -2.41
CA PRO A 454 0.39 14.61 -2.57
C PRO A 454 -0.89 13.88 -2.12
N GLY A 455 -1.88 14.61 -1.59
CA GLY A 455 -3.11 14.01 -1.04
C GLY A 455 -3.94 13.16 -2.02
N LEU A 456 -3.84 13.42 -3.34
CA LEU A 456 -4.42 12.54 -4.37
C LEU A 456 -3.65 11.23 -4.52
N VAL A 457 -2.31 11.30 -4.54
CA VAL A 457 -1.45 10.13 -4.70
C VAL A 457 -1.55 9.24 -3.47
N GLN A 458 -1.60 9.82 -2.26
CA GLN A 458 -1.87 9.09 -1.02
C GLN A 458 -3.15 8.24 -1.11
N ARG A 459 -4.24 8.81 -1.65
CA ARG A 459 -5.52 8.09 -1.85
C ARG A 459 -5.41 7.02 -2.91
N ALA A 460 -4.69 7.29 -4.00
CA ALA A 460 -4.51 6.36 -5.11
C ALA A 460 -3.71 5.12 -4.67
N VAL A 461 -2.58 5.31 -3.98
CA VAL A 461 -1.77 4.18 -3.48
C VAL A 461 -2.44 3.43 -2.35
N LEU A 462 -3.25 4.11 -1.51
CA LEU A 462 -4.03 3.45 -0.45
C LEU A 462 -5.11 2.54 -1.06
N TRP A 463 -5.90 3.05 -2.02
CA TRP A 463 -6.91 2.26 -2.73
C TRP A 463 -6.32 1.09 -3.51
N ASP A 464 -5.27 1.35 -4.30
CA ASP A 464 -4.63 0.35 -5.16
C ASP A 464 -3.90 -0.75 -4.35
N THR A 465 -3.52 -0.46 -3.10
CA THR A 465 -2.98 -1.44 -2.15
C THR A 465 -4.08 -2.11 -1.31
N GLY A 466 -5.36 -1.85 -1.60
CA GLY A 466 -6.49 -2.55 -1.00
C GLY A 466 -7.12 -1.86 0.21
N PHE A 467 -6.92 -0.56 0.44
CA PHE A 467 -7.42 0.11 1.66
C PHE A 467 -8.44 1.24 1.37
N ALA A 468 -9.44 1.34 2.25
CA ALA A 468 -10.31 2.50 2.40
C ALA A 468 -10.18 3.11 3.81
N ILE A 469 -10.84 4.23 4.07
CA ILE A 469 -10.67 5.05 5.28
C ILE A 469 -11.96 5.08 6.10
N ALA A 470 -11.97 4.38 7.22
CA ALA A 470 -13.03 4.40 8.22
C ALA A 470 -12.96 5.64 9.15
N PRO A 471 -14.02 5.91 9.94
CA PRO A 471 -14.07 7.04 10.86
C PRO A 471 -12.88 7.12 11.82
N GLY A 472 -12.44 8.35 12.11
CA GLY A 472 -11.20 8.56 12.87
C GLY A 472 -9.92 8.32 12.06
N ASN A 473 -10.02 8.36 10.73
CA ASN A 473 -8.94 8.15 9.77
C ASN A 473 -8.22 6.80 9.94
N VAL A 474 -8.98 5.75 10.25
CA VAL A 474 -8.49 4.38 10.36
C VAL A 474 -8.46 3.77 8.97
N PRO A 475 -7.31 3.32 8.43
CA PRO A 475 -7.31 2.52 7.22
C PRO A 475 -7.90 1.13 7.51
N VAL A 476 -8.71 0.62 6.59
CA VAL A 476 -9.37 -0.69 6.67
C VAL A 476 -9.02 -1.46 5.39
N GLN A 477 -8.48 -2.67 5.52
CA GLN A 477 -8.17 -3.53 4.38
C GLN A 477 -9.47 -4.04 3.74
N ILE A 478 -9.46 -4.11 2.42
CA ILE A 478 -10.49 -4.66 1.55
C ILE A 478 -9.88 -5.85 0.83
N TRP A 479 -10.63 -6.94 0.76
CA TRP A 479 -10.25 -8.21 0.17
C TRP A 479 -11.22 -8.52 -1.00
N PRO A 480 -10.80 -8.27 -2.26
CA PRO A 480 -11.56 -8.63 -3.44
C PRO A 480 -11.87 -10.13 -3.52
N MET A 481 -13.13 -10.50 -3.77
CA MET A 481 -13.55 -11.90 -3.90
C MET A 481 -13.49 -12.39 -5.35
N GLY A 482 -13.35 -13.70 -5.54
CA GLY A 482 -13.48 -14.34 -6.87
C GLY A 482 -12.50 -13.84 -7.92
N GLY A 483 -11.22 -13.69 -7.56
CA GLY A 483 -10.15 -13.27 -8.48
C GLY A 483 -10.22 -11.81 -8.95
N ARG A 484 -11.00 -10.97 -8.26
CA ARG A 484 -11.11 -9.53 -8.54
C ARG A 484 -9.90 -8.76 -8.05
N THR A 485 -9.78 -7.52 -8.50
CA THR A 485 -8.79 -6.54 -8.04
C THR A 485 -9.51 -5.25 -7.64
N MET A 486 -8.84 -4.35 -6.92
CA MET A 486 -9.43 -3.07 -6.50
C MET A 486 -9.97 -2.24 -7.68
N ALA A 487 -9.46 -2.44 -8.91
CA ALA A 487 -9.96 -1.80 -10.13
C ALA A 487 -11.29 -2.37 -10.67
N ASN A 488 -11.70 -3.59 -10.28
CA ASN A 488 -12.88 -4.26 -10.84
C ASN A 488 -13.92 -4.81 -9.84
N ILE A 489 -13.78 -4.57 -8.52
CA ILE A 489 -14.80 -4.84 -7.47
C ILE A 489 -16.09 -3.99 -7.54
N ALA A 490 -16.27 -3.14 -8.56
CA ALA A 490 -17.54 -2.45 -8.77
C ALA A 490 -18.68 -3.42 -9.14
N VAL A 491 -19.57 -3.70 -8.19
CA VAL A 491 -20.82 -4.46 -8.37
C VAL A 491 -21.64 -3.87 -9.51
N LYS A 492 -22.05 -4.70 -10.48
CA LYS A 492 -22.77 -4.26 -11.68
C LYS A 492 -24.26 -4.17 -11.41
N MET A 493 -24.92 -3.27 -12.13
CA MET A 493 -26.37 -3.06 -12.03
C MET A 493 -27.20 -4.34 -12.22
N HIS A 494 -26.77 -5.26 -13.09
CA HIS A 494 -27.48 -6.53 -13.32
C HIS A 494 -27.28 -7.57 -12.20
N GLU A 495 -26.27 -7.40 -11.33
CA GLU A 495 -26.07 -8.25 -10.15
C GLU A 495 -27.03 -7.80 -9.03
N VAL A 496 -27.20 -6.47 -8.87
CA VAL A 496 -28.19 -5.87 -7.94
C VAL A 496 -29.63 -6.11 -8.39
N ASP A 497 -29.90 -6.02 -9.71
CA ASP A 497 -31.19 -6.36 -10.31
C ASP A 497 -31.49 -7.87 -10.17
N GLY A 498 -30.47 -8.72 -10.35
CA GLY A 498 -30.53 -10.17 -10.21
C GLY A 498 -30.69 -10.70 -8.78
N VAL A 499 -30.66 -9.84 -7.77
CA VAL A 499 -31.05 -10.16 -6.38
C VAL A 499 -32.38 -9.51 -5.97
N ASP A 500 -33.22 -9.08 -6.91
CA ASP A 500 -34.54 -8.46 -6.68
C ASP A 500 -34.49 -7.15 -5.84
N CYS A 501 -33.57 -6.24 -6.16
CA CYS A 501 -33.48 -4.91 -5.51
C CYS A 501 -33.89 -3.75 -6.42
N ASP A 502 -34.79 -2.89 -5.91
CA ASP A 502 -35.34 -1.74 -6.65
C ASP A 502 -34.32 -0.60 -6.84
N PHE A 503 -34.49 0.16 -7.93
CA PHE A 503 -33.72 1.38 -8.22
C PHE A 503 -34.56 2.66 -8.15
N THR A 504 -33.89 3.77 -7.87
CA THR A 504 -34.34 5.14 -8.14
C THR A 504 -33.53 5.70 -9.30
N ASN A 505 -34.20 5.98 -10.42
CA ASN A 505 -33.59 6.63 -11.58
C ASN A 505 -33.42 8.13 -11.29
N CYS A 506 -32.21 8.64 -11.45
CA CYS A 506 -31.83 10.01 -11.15
C CYS A 506 -31.18 10.66 -12.38
N SER A 507 -31.66 11.83 -12.79
CA SER A 507 -31.06 12.56 -13.92
C SER A 507 -29.66 13.06 -13.55
N GLN A 508 -28.69 12.77 -14.42
CA GLN A 508 -27.35 13.35 -14.39
C GLN A 508 -27.27 14.58 -15.32
N PRO A 509 -26.18 15.37 -15.27
CA PRO A 509 -26.08 16.69 -15.91
C PRO A 509 -26.08 16.63 -17.42
N ASN A 510 -25.38 15.63 -17.91
CA ASN A 510 -25.11 15.22 -19.28
C ASN A 510 -26.28 14.38 -19.86
N ASN A 511 -27.47 14.49 -19.26
CA ASN A 511 -28.67 13.73 -19.61
C ASN A 511 -28.51 12.19 -19.49
N VAL A 512 -27.46 11.71 -18.82
CA VAL A 512 -27.31 10.29 -18.45
C VAL A 512 -28.26 9.96 -17.30
N THR A 513 -28.70 8.72 -17.19
CA THR A 513 -29.45 8.24 -16.02
C THR A 513 -28.50 7.57 -15.03
N ALA A 514 -28.41 8.12 -13.82
CA ALA A 514 -27.86 7.44 -12.66
C ALA A 514 -28.94 6.55 -12.02
N TYR A 515 -28.48 5.51 -11.35
CA TYR A 515 -29.30 4.53 -10.65
C TYR A 515 -28.81 4.45 -9.21
N TYR A 516 -29.69 4.70 -8.25
CA TYR A 516 -29.39 4.56 -6.82
C TYR A 516 -30.30 3.49 -6.23
N THR A 517 -29.81 2.67 -5.31
CA THR A 517 -30.66 1.67 -4.66
C THR A 517 -31.84 2.33 -3.94
N ARG A 518 -33.02 1.73 -4.08
CA ARG A 518 -34.25 2.16 -3.43
C ARG A 518 -34.65 1.19 -2.31
N THR A 519 -34.86 -0.07 -2.64
CA THR A 519 -35.34 -1.08 -1.69
C THR A 519 -34.52 -2.35 -1.90
N CYS A 520 -33.79 -2.76 -0.86
CA CYS A 520 -32.89 -3.90 -0.87
C CYS A 520 -32.58 -4.29 0.58
N THR A 521 -32.64 -5.58 0.91
CA THR A 521 -32.34 -6.11 2.25
C THR A 521 -30.83 -6.24 2.47
N GLY A 522 -30.43 -6.37 3.73
CA GLY A 522 -29.03 -6.61 4.07
C GLY A 522 -28.52 -7.96 3.56
N TYR A 523 -29.40 -8.95 3.48
CA TYR A 523 -29.11 -10.24 2.83
C TYR A 523 -28.82 -10.09 1.33
N GLN A 524 -29.68 -9.38 0.59
CA GLN A 524 -29.48 -9.14 -0.84
C GLN A 524 -28.18 -8.36 -1.10
N MET A 525 -27.90 -7.31 -0.31
CA MET A 525 -26.67 -6.52 -0.38
C MET A 525 -25.40 -7.33 -0.07
N GLY A 526 -25.44 -8.19 0.96
CA GLY A 526 -24.34 -9.11 1.25
C GLY A 526 -24.09 -10.08 0.10
N ASN A 527 -25.15 -10.68 -0.45
CA ASN A 527 -25.06 -11.68 -1.51
C ASN A 527 -24.57 -11.13 -2.87
N THR A 528 -24.77 -9.84 -3.14
CA THR A 528 -24.22 -9.17 -4.36
C THR A 528 -22.85 -8.50 -4.14
N SER A 529 -22.26 -8.58 -2.95
CA SER A 529 -20.98 -7.91 -2.64
C SER A 529 -19.79 -8.57 -3.36
N HIS A 530 -18.81 -7.77 -3.78
CA HIS A 530 -17.61 -8.22 -4.51
C HIS A 530 -16.32 -8.26 -3.67
N CYS A 531 -16.39 -7.87 -2.40
CA CYS A 531 -15.28 -7.85 -1.46
C CYS A 531 -15.76 -8.05 -0.02
N VAL A 532 -14.89 -8.56 0.85
CA VAL A 532 -15.01 -8.40 2.30
C VAL A 532 -14.01 -7.34 2.78
N ALA A 533 -14.14 -6.85 4.01
CA ALA A 533 -13.23 -5.87 4.59
C ALA A 533 -13.13 -6.06 6.11
N ASP A 534 -12.02 -5.64 6.70
CA ASP A 534 -11.75 -5.84 8.14
C ASP A 534 -12.80 -5.13 9.02
N VAL A 535 -13.08 -5.70 10.19
CA VAL A 535 -14.05 -5.14 11.14
C VAL A 535 -13.53 -3.84 11.75
N PHE A 536 -14.35 -2.78 11.74
CA PHE A 536 -13.99 -1.46 12.29
C PHE A 536 -15.12 -0.84 13.12
N GLU A 537 -14.79 0.09 14.01
CA GLU A 537 -15.76 0.78 14.86
C GLU A 537 -16.35 2.01 14.15
N ASP A 538 -17.61 1.92 13.72
CA ASP A 538 -18.38 3.06 13.21
C ASP A 538 -19.49 3.47 14.17
N LYS A 539 -19.17 4.44 15.04
CA LYS A 539 -20.13 5.02 16.01
C LYS A 539 -21.36 5.68 15.36
N GLY A 540 -21.34 5.89 14.04
CA GLY A 540 -22.48 6.41 13.27
C GLY A 540 -23.38 5.36 12.64
N ALA A 541 -22.98 4.08 12.57
CA ALA A 541 -23.57 3.07 11.67
C ALA A 541 -25.10 3.00 11.69
N ARG A 542 -25.70 2.87 12.88
CA ARG A 542 -27.17 2.78 13.07
C ARG A 542 -27.95 4.06 12.74
N GLY A 543 -27.27 5.17 12.54
CA GLY A 543 -27.84 6.44 12.08
C GLY A 543 -27.45 6.79 10.64
N TYR A 544 -26.66 5.96 9.97
CA TYR A 544 -26.02 6.27 8.70
C TYR A 544 -26.74 5.61 7.52
N LEU A 545 -27.82 6.24 7.07
CA LEU A 545 -28.62 5.74 5.93
C LEU A 545 -28.18 6.42 4.62
N GLY A 546 -26.90 6.26 4.26
CA GLY A 546 -26.39 6.67 2.93
C GLY A 546 -26.88 5.72 1.82
N ASN A 547 -26.64 6.05 0.55
CA ASN A 547 -26.95 5.12 -0.54
C ASN A 547 -25.96 3.95 -0.55
N MET A 548 -26.46 2.71 -0.50
CA MET A 548 -25.64 1.49 -0.39
C MET A 548 -24.95 1.09 -1.71
N TRP A 549 -25.65 1.23 -2.83
CA TRP A 549 -25.10 1.04 -4.17
C TRP A 549 -25.64 2.13 -5.09
N ALA A 550 -24.79 2.57 -6.02
CA ALA A 550 -25.14 3.51 -7.06
C ALA A 550 -24.32 3.27 -8.35
N ARG A 551 -24.92 3.60 -9.49
CA ARG A 551 -24.25 3.77 -10.78
C ARG A 551 -24.54 5.16 -11.32
N GLY A 552 -23.56 5.77 -11.95
CA GLY A 552 -23.56 7.18 -12.34
C GLY A 552 -22.64 7.96 -11.40
N GLY A 553 -21.71 8.70 -11.99
CA GLY A 553 -20.76 9.55 -11.28
C GLY A 553 -20.43 10.78 -12.10
N ASP A 554 -19.66 11.68 -11.51
CA ASP A 554 -19.03 12.81 -12.18
C ASP A 554 -17.66 12.33 -12.70
N PRO A 555 -17.39 12.33 -14.02
CA PRO A 555 -16.07 11.95 -14.53
C PRO A 555 -14.97 12.91 -14.10
N ASP A 556 -15.33 14.10 -13.61
CA ASP A 556 -14.41 15.15 -13.17
C ASP A 556 -14.32 15.31 -11.64
N VAL A 557 -15.06 14.53 -10.84
CA VAL A 557 -14.86 14.56 -9.37
C VAL A 557 -13.53 13.93 -8.98
N VAL A 558 -12.89 14.55 -7.99
CA VAL A 558 -11.85 13.93 -7.16
C VAL A 558 -12.52 13.01 -6.14
N PRO A 559 -12.45 11.68 -6.28
CA PRO A 559 -13.13 10.75 -5.40
C PRO A 559 -12.49 10.69 -4.01
N GLU A 560 -13.33 10.47 -3.00
CA GLU A 560 -12.91 9.96 -1.70
C GLU A 560 -12.83 8.42 -1.71
N ILE A 561 -12.41 7.85 -0.57
CA ILE A 561 -12.41 6.41 -0.29
C ILE A 561 -12.88 6.18 1.16
N VAL A 562 -14.04 6.72 1.53
CA VAL A 562 -14.55 6.67 2.92
C VAL A 562 -15.30 5.37 3.15
N MET A 563 -14.81 4.51 4.02
CA MET A 563 -15.55 3.32 4.47
C MET A 563 -16.60 3.71 5.51
N ARG A 564 -17.83 3.21 5.34
CA ARG A 564 -18.96 3.41 6.25
C ARG A 564 -19.65 2.08 6.52
N ASP A 565 -19.97 1.80 7.78
CA ASP A 565 -20.85 0.70 8.16
C ASP A 565 -22.30 1.16 8.06
N HIS A 566 -23.11 0.40 7.34
CA HIS A 566 -24.56 0.53 7.28
C HIS A 566 -25.14 -0.63 8.09
N THR A 567 -25.54 -0.37 9.34
CA THR A 567 -26.12 -1.38 10.24
C THR A 567 -27.59 -1.09 10.52
N TRP A 568 -28.48 -2.03 10.19
CA TRP A 568 -29.92 -1.93 10.44
C TRP A 568 -30.56 -3.29 10.75
N THR A 569 -31.84 -3.28 11.13
CA THR A 569 -32.61 -4.47 11.51
C THR A 569 -33.88 -4.55 10.65
N GLU A 570 -34.15 -5.74 10.11
CA GLU A 570 -35.27 -6.03 9.20
C GLU A 570 -36.07 -7.21 9.74
N ASP A 571 -37.40 -7.14 9.66
CA ASP A 571 -38.27 -8.27 10.04
C ASP A 571 -38.46 -9.19 8.84
N ILE A 572 -37.68 -10.27 8.78
CA ILE A 572 -37.68 -11.23 7.66
C ILE A 572 -38.15 -12.59 8.19
N ALA A 573 -39.35 -13.00 7.80
CA ALA A 573 -40.01 -14.20 8.32
C ALA A 573 -39.21 -15.48 8.06
N GLU A 574 -38.52 -15.54 6.92
CA GLU A 574 -37.66 -16.63 6.46
C GLU A 574 -36.45 -16.85 7.39
N PHE A 575 -35.97 -15.81 8.07
CA PHE A 575 -34.90 -15.87 9.07
C PHE A 575 -35.42 -15.91 10.52
N GLY A 576 -36.74 -16.10 10.72
CA GLY A 576 -37.36 -16.15 12.05
C GLY A 576 -37.74 -14.77 12.63
N GLY A 577 -37.71 -13.71 11.82
CA GLY A 577 -38.13 -12.35 12.17
C GLY A 577 -36.99 -11.34 12.15
N ASN A 578 -36.95 -10.47 13.18
CA ASN A 578 -35.98 -9.38 13.33
C ASN A 578 -34.50 -9.84 13.21
N THR A 579 -33.94 -9.70 12.02
CA THR A 579 -32.57 -10.01 11.65
C THR A 579 -31.80 -8.71 11.50
N SER A 580 -30.59 -8.64 12.07
CA SER A 580 -29.73 -7.44 11.94
C SER A 580 -28.60 -7.68 10.97
N PHE A 581 -28.40 -6.74 10.06
CA PHE A 581 -27.36 -6.77 9.04
C PHE A 581 -26.40 -5.60 9.25
N SER A 582 -25.14 -5.81 8.86
CA SER A 582 -24.11 -4.78 8.71
C SER A 582 -23.51 -4.97 7.31
N VAL A 583 -23.40 -3.89 6.55
CA VAL A 583 -22.80 -3.89 5.21
C VAL A 583 -21.82 -2.72 5.12
N TYR A 584 -20.58 -3.04 4.76
CA TYR A 584 -19.51 -2.05 4.63
C TYR A 584 -19.47 -1.51 3.20
N VAL A 585 -19.58 -0.19 3.06
CA VAL A 585 -19.69 0.50 1.77
C VAL A 585 -18.63 1.59 1.67
N VAL A 586 -17.90 1.62 0.55
CA VAL A 586 -16.92 2.67 0.24
C VAL A 586 -17.60 3.81 -0.53
N HIS A 587 -17.57 5.00 0.05
CA HIS A 587 -18.16 6.22 -0.51
C HIS A 587 -17.10 7.05 -1.22
N THR A 588 -17.39 7.38 -2.48
CA THR A 588 -16.53 8.17 -3.37
C THR A 588 -16.69 9.68 -3.18
N ILE A 589 -17.51 10.10 -2.21
CA ILE A 589 -17.75 11.50 -1.83
C ILE A 589 -17.76 11.63 -0.30
N PRO A 590 -17.53 12.82 0.28
CA PRO A 590 -17.60 13.00 1.73
C PRO A 590 -19.03 12.83 2.25
N SER A 591 -19.19 12.20 3.41
CA SER A 591 -20.48 11.95 4.06
C SER A 591 -21.37 13.17 4.30
N LEU A 592 -20.80 14.38 4.35
CA LEU A 592 -21.57 15.65 4.43
C LEU A 592 -22.21 16.07 3.09
N LYS A 593 -21.82 15.44 1.98
CA LYS A 593 -22.35 15.63 0.62
C LYS A 593 -23.16 14.42 0.12
N GLU A 594 -23.13 13.31 0.83
CA GLU A 594 -23.93 12.14 0.50
C GLU A 594 -25.43 12.43 0.57
N THR A 595 -26.18 11.66 -0.22
CA THR A 595 -27.64 11.66 -0.16
C THR A 595 -28.13 10.51 0.69
N PRO A 596 -29.24 10.69 1.43
CA PRO A 596 -29.92 9.57 2.08
C PRO A 596 -30.32 8.51 1.05
N TRP A 597 -30.34 7.26 1.48
CA TRP A 597 -30.88 6.11 0.74
C TRP A 597 -32.23 6.48 0.08
N SER A 598 -32.41 6.07 -1.19
CA SER A 598 -33.61 6.35 -1.99
C SER A 598 -33.81 7.84 -2.35
N LYS A 599 -32.74 8.65 -2.38
CA LYS A 599 -32.80 10.06 -2.81
C LYS A 599 -31.73 10.35 -3.85
N CYS A 600 -32.15 10.99 -4.94
CA CYS A 600 -31.23 11.57 -5.91
C CYS A 600 -30.46 12.76 -5.31
N PRO A 601 -29.21 13.01 -5.73
CA PRO A 601 -28.50 14.25 -5.47
C PRO A 601 -29.35 15.47 -5.78
N LYS A 602 -29.42 16.41 -4.83
CA LYS A 602 -29.96 17.75 -5.13
C LYS A 602 -28.99 18.46 -6.06
N ASN A 603 -29.54 19.10 -7.09
CA ASN A 603 -28.82 19.91 -8.07
C ASN A 603 -27.84 19.10 -8.95
N GLY A 604 -28.36 18.08 -9.66
CA GLY A 604 -27.61 17.21 -10.56
C GLY A 604 -27.08 17.88 -11.84
N ARG A 605 -26.30 18.97 -11.73
CA ARG A 605 -25.46 19.50 -12.81
C ARG A 605 -23.98 19.66 -12.38
N TYR A 606 -23.17 18.62 -12.57
CA TYR A 606 -21.69 18.61 -12.57
C TYR A 606 -21.15 19.56 -13.65
N GLY A 607 -19.86 19.91 -13.55
CA GLY A 607 -19.21 20.83 -14.48
C GLY A 607 -19.77 22.26 -14.45
N THR A 608 -20.76 22.58 -13.62
CA THR A 608 -21.40 23.91 -13.62
C THR A 608 -20.50 25.01 -13.08
N SER A 609 -19.48 24.67 -12.28
CA SER A 609 -18.33 25.53 -11.99
C SER A 609 -17.58 25.90 -13.26
N ASP A 610 -17.41 24.95 -14.16
CA ASP A 610 -16.47 25.01 -15.27
C ASP A 610 -17.17 25.61 -16.49
N ILE A 611 -18.48 25.40 -16.63
CA ILE A 611 -19.37 26.20 -17.47
C ILE A 611 -19.34 27.68 -17.04
N TYR A 612 -19.34 27.98 -15.74
CA TYR A 612 -19.21 29.36 -15.25
C TYR A 612 -17.83 29.93 -15.57
N SER A 613 -16.76 29.17 -15.32
CA SER A 613 -15.38 29.51 -15.70
C SER A 613 -15.21 29.69 -17.21
N PHE A 614 -15.93 28.94 -18.04
CA PHE A 614 -15.98 29.12 -19.49
C PHE A 614 -16.67 30.45 -19.87
N GLY A 615 -17.73 30.83 -19.17
CA GLY A 615 -18.33 32.17 -19.30
C GLY A 615 -17.40 33.31 -18.88
N VAL A 616 -16.51 33.08 -17.90
CA VAL A 616 -15.43 34.01 -17.54
C VAL A 616 -14.36 34.05 -18.64
N LEU A 617 -13.93 32.88 -19.15
CA LEU A 617 -12.95 32.78 -20.23
C LEU A 617 -13.42 33.48 -21.51
N LEU A 618 -14.70 33.40 -21.87
CA LEU A 618 -15.25 34.13 -23.01
C LEU A 618 -15.18 35.66 -22.82
N SER A 619 -15.26 36.17 -21.58
CA SER A 619 -15.01 37.59 -21.26
C SER A 619 -13.53 37.95 -21.41
N GLU A 620 -12.60 37.06 -21.02
CA GLU A 620 -11.17 37.29 -21.23
C GLU A 620 -10.78 37.27 -22.72
N LEU A 621 -11.36 36.36 -23.52
CA LEU A 621 -11.12 36.22 -24.96
C LEU A 621 -11.68 37.40 -25.77
N ASP A 622 -12.85 37.92 -25.40
CA ASP A 622 -13.45 39.12 -25.99
C ASP A 622 -12.69 40.40 -25.59
N THR A 623 -12.48 40.63 -24.29
CA THR A 623 -11.87 41.89 -23.81
C THR A 623 -10.34 41.95 -23.94
N GLY A 624 -9.67 40.80 -24.06
CA GLY A 624 -8.21 40.68 -24.04
C GLY A 624 -7.60 41.07 -22.69
N ARG A 625 -8.35 40.95 -21.59
CA ARG A 625 -7.99 41.41 -20.24
C ARG A 625 -8.40 40.37 -19.19
N ILE A 626 -7.73 40.42 -18.03
CA ILE A 626 -8.05 39.56 -16.87
C ILE A 626 -9.52 39.74 -16.41
N PRO A 627 -10.10 38.75 -15.72
CA PRO A 627 -11.47 38.85 -15.22
C PRO A 627 -11.65 40.04 -14.27
N TYR A 628 -12.79 40.71 -14.36
CA TYR A 628 -13.17 41.82 -13.49
C TYR A 628 -12.13 42.97 -13.49
N HIS A 629 -11.45 43.21 -14.61
CA HIS A 629 -10.39 44.22 -14.73
C HIS A 629 -10.87 45.65 -14.40
N ASP A 630 -12.16 45.88 -14.57
CA ASP A 630 -12.96 47.10 -14.40
C ASP A 630 -13.73 47.15 -13.07
N ALA A 631 -13.64 46.13 -12.21
CA ALA A 631 -14.28 46.15 -10.90
C ALA A 631 -13.64 47.18 -9.96
N LEU A 632 -14.39 48.26 -9.69
CA LEU A 632 -14.01 49.35 -8.79
C LEU A 632 -14.86 49.35 -7.50
N MET A 633 -14.30 49.92 -6.44
CA MET A 633 -15.03 50.29 -5.22
C MET A 633 -15.74 51.65 -5.42
N GLU A 634 -16.62 52.02 -4.49
CA GLU A 634 -17.39 53.28 -4.53
C GLU A 634 -16.52 54.55 -4.56
N ASP A 635 -15.26 54.46 -4.10
CA ASP A 635 -14.26 55.52 -4.15
C ASP A 635 -13.44 55.56 -5.47
N GLY A 636 -13.77 54.69 -6.43
CA GLY A 636 -13.07 54.53 -7.70
C GLY A 636 -11.76 53.74 -7.63
N THR A 637 -11.39 53.19 -6.47
CA THR A 637 -10.19 52.34 -6.34
C THR A 637 -10.44 50.92 -6.86
N LYS A 638 -9.40 50.23 -7.34
CA LYS A 638 -9.55 48.86 -7.88
C LYS A 638 -9.96 47.88 -6.76
N MET A 639 -11.03 47.12 -7.00
CA MET A 639 -11.57 46.18 -6.03
C MET A 639 -10.57 45.05 -5.71
N LYS A 640 -10.37 44.79 -4.40
CA LYS A 640 -9.45 43.73 -3.93
C LYS A 640 -10.03 42.34 -4.21
N PRO A 641 -9.21 41.30 -4.51
CA PRO A 641 -9.70 39.97 -4.92
C PRO A 641 -10.74 39.34 -3.99
N PHE A 642 -10.56 39.44 -2.66
CA PHE A 642 -11.54 38.94 -1.68
C PHE A 642 -12.91 39.63 -1.78
N LYS A 643 -12.95 40.92 -2.13
CA LYS A 643 -14.21 41.66 -2.32
C LYS A 643 -14.83 41.37 -3.69
N VAL A 644 -14.02 41.16 -4.74
CA VAL A 644 -14.49 40.65 -6.04
C VAL A 644 -15.18 39.30 -5.85
N LEU A 645 -14.54 38.36 -5.15
CA LEU A 645 -15.12 37.05 -4.82
C LEU A 645 -16.44 37.19 -4.06
N HIS A 646 -16.51 38.07 -3.05
CA HIS A 646 -17.75 38.33 -2.31
C HIS A 646 -18.89 38.82 -3.21
N GLU A 647 -18.65 39.84 -4.05
CA GLU A 647 -19.70 40.38 -4.93
C GLU A 647 -20.13 39.41 -6.04
N VAL A 648 -19.21 38.57 -6.52
CA VAL A 648 -19.53 37.46 -7.43
C VAL A 648 -20.43 36.43 -6.74
N MET A 649 -20.12 36.05 -5.49
CA MET A 649 -20.92 35.11 -4.70
C MET A 649 -22.31 35.65 -4.33
N SER A 650 -22.48 36.96 -4.16
CA SER A 650 -23.80 37.58 -4.00
C SER A 650 -24.51 37.89 -5.33
N GLY A 651 -23.89 37.60 -6.48
CA GLY A 651 -24.44 37.87 -7.80
C GLY A 651 -24.52 39.35 -8.18
N SER A 652 -23.95 40.24 -7.37
CA SER A 652 -23.87 41.69 -7.57
C SER A 652 -22.77 42.12 -8.54
N LEU A 653 -21.80 41.23 -8.83
CA LEU A 653 -20.74 41.43 -9.81
C LEU A 653 -20.68 40.27 -10.81
N ARG A 654 -20.47 40.57 -12.09
CA ARG A 654 -20.21 39.61 -13.18
C ARG A 654 -19.09 40.14 -14.09
N PRO A 655 -18.42 39.29 -14.89
CA PRO A 655 -17.50 39.73 -15.93
C PRO A 655 -18.17 40.67 -16.94
N SER A 656 -17.43 41.70 -17.37
CA SER A 656 -17.81 42.63 -18.43
C SER A 656 -17.48 42.08 -19.83
N PHE A 657 -18.15 42.57 -20.86
CA PHE A 657 -17.83 42.30 -22.26
C PHE A 657 -17.61 43.63 -23.00
N SER A 658 -16.90 43.58 -24.13
CA SER A 658 -16.69 44.71 -25.02
C SER A 658 -17.97 45.08 -25.78
N ASP A 659 -18.08 46.34 -26.20
CA ASP A 659 -19.16 46.80 -27.09
C ASP A 659 -19.10 46.14 -28.49
N GLU A 660 -18.00 45.47 -28.83
CA GLU A 660 -17.79 44.75 -30.09
C GLU A 660 -18.07 43.23 -29.97
N CYS A 661 -18.42 42.73 -28.78
CA CYS A 661 -18.66 41.32 -28.50
C CYS A 661 -19.83 40.77 -29.36
N PRO A 662 -19.63 39.67 -30.14
CA PRO A 662 -20.70 39.11 -30.96
C PRO A 662 -21.92 38.71 -30.10
N PRO A 663 -23.16 39.14 -30.42
CA PRO A 663 -24.34 38.92 -29.57
C PRO A 663 -24.62 37.45 -29.20
N ARG A 664 -24.20 36.52 -30.07
CA ARG A 664 -24.21 35.07 -29.82
C ARG A 664 -23.28 34.66 -28.69
N ILE A 665 -22.03 35.12 -28.70
CA ILE A 665 -21.04 34.86 -27.65
C ILE A 665 -21.46 35.55 -26.35
N GLN A 666 -22.00 36.77 -26.42
CA GLN A 666 -22.51 37.49 -25.24
C GLN A 666 -23.69 36.74 -24.59
N ARG A 667 -24.62 36.18 -25.38
CA ARG A 667 -25.73 35.34 -24.91
C ARG A 667 -25.23 34.07 -24.22
N ILE A 668 -24.38 33.30 -24.91
CA ILE A 668 -23.77 32.06 -24.41
C ILE A 668 -23.06 32.32 -23.07
N SER A 669 -22.22 33.34 -23.03
CA SER A 669 -21.48 33.72 -21.82
C SER A 669 -22.42 34.14 -20.68
N SER A 670 -23.52 34.84 -20.98
CA SER A 670 -24.50 35.26 -19.98
C SER A 670 -25.26 34.08 -19.36
N ALA A 671 -25.52 33.02 -20.14
CA ALA A 671 -26.10 31.77 -19.65
C ALA A 671 -25.10 30.98 -18.79
N CYS A 672 -23.85 30.88 -19.24
CA CYS A 672 -22.74 30.33 -18.46
C CYS A 672 -22.59 31.03 -17.09
N LEU A 673 -22.66 32.36 -17.09
CA LEU A 673 -22.48 33.22 -15.91
C LEU A 673 -23.74 33.34 -15.03
N SER A 674 -24.69 32.41 -15.11
CA SER A 674 -25.88 32.41 -14.26
C SER A 674 -25.54 32.21 -12.77
N PRO A 675 -26.11 32.99 -11.82
CA PRO A 675 -25.87 32.79 -10.39
C PRO A 675 -26.39 31.44 -9.89
N ASP A 676 -27.54 30.97 -10.39
CA ASP A 676 -28.01 29.61 -10.18
C ASP A 676 -27.23 28.63 -11.08
N PRO A 677 -26.54 27.62 -10.51
CA PRO A 677 -25.86 26.60 -11.28
C PRO A 677 -26.77 25.74 -12.15
N GLN A 678 -28.05 25.55 -11.80
CA GLN A 678 -28.96 24.69 -12.59
C GLN A 678 -29.40 25.37 -13.89
N SER A 679 -29.55 26.69 -13.88
CA SER A 679 -29.86 27.53 -15.04
C SER A 679 -28.68 27.76 -16.00
N ARG A 680 -27.51 27.13 -15.78
CA ARG A 680 -26.36 27.16 -16.70
C ARG A 680 -26.50 26.05 -17.76
N PRO A 681 -26.06 26.26 -19.01
CA PRO A 681 -26.07 25.21 -20.04
C PRO A 681 -25.07 24.09 -19.71
N THR A 682 -25.21 22.94 -20.37
CA THR A 682 -24.22 21.85 -20.40
C THR A 682 -23.15 22.12 -21.45
N ALA A 683 -22.01 21.43 -21.34
CA ALA A 683 -20.97 21.49 -22.37
C ALA A 683 -21.48 21.03 -23.76
N GLN A 684 -22.46 20.12 -23.82
CA GLN A 684 -23.04 19.66 -25.07
C GLN A 684 -23.99 20.69 -25.70
N GLU A 685 -24.84 21.34 -24.90
CA GLU A 685 -25.66 22.48 -25.32
C GLU A 685 -24.76 23.63 -25.81
N LEU A 686 -23.66 23.93 -25.09
CA LEU A 686 -22.67 24.92 -25.51
C LEU A 686 -22.01 24.60 -26.86
N VAL A 687 -21.61 23.35 -27.09
CA VAL A 687 -21.05 22.94 -28.39
C VAL A 687 -22.09 23.13 -29.50
N GLN A 688 -23.36 22.82 -29.28
CA GLN A 688 -24.43 23.06 -30.26
C GLN A 688 -24.68 24.56 -30.53
N GLU A 689 -24.69 25.38 -29.48
CA GLU A 689 -24.80 26.85 -29.58
C GLU A 689 -23.57 27.48 -30.28
N LEU A 690 -22.36 26.92 -30.12
CA LEU A 690 -21.09 27.39 -30.70
C LEU A 690 -20.82 26.87 -32.12
N GLU A 691 -21.26 25.65 -32.45
CA GLU A 691 -21.28 25.14 -33.83
C GLU A 691 -22.40 25.75 -34.67
N GLY A 692 -23.49 26.21 -34.03
CA GLY A 692 -24.62 26.86 -34.71
C GLY A 692 -25.62 25.87 -35.27
N LYS A 693 -25.79 24.73 -34.59
CA LYS A 693 -26.68 23.64 -35.01
C LYS A 693 -28.12 23.80 -34.52
N ASP A 694 -28.35 24.70 -33.56
CA ASP A 694 -29.68 25.22 -33.25
C ASP A 694 -30.14 26.16 -34.37
N GLY A 695 -30.87 25.59 -35.34
CA GLY A 695 -31.66 26.37 -36.29
C GLY A 695 -32.78 27.14 -35.61
N ASP A 696 -33.20 28.26 -36.20
CA ASP A 696 -34.15 29.22 -35.64
C ASP A 696 -35.37 28.56 -34.99
N SER A 697 -35.47 28.65 -33.65
CA SER A 697 -36.69 28.33 -32.92
C SER A 697 -36.98 29.36 -31.84
N GLU A 698 -38.07 30.09 -32.03
CA GLU A 698 -38.51 31.16 -31.14
C GLU A 698 -38.94 30.58 -29.78
N LYS A 699 -38.15 30.85 -28.74
CA LYS A 699 -38.54 30.75 -27.32
C LYS A 699 -37.65 31.66 -26.47
N TYR A 700 -38.19 32.11 -25.34
CA TYR A 700 -37.56 33.04 -24.40
C TYR A 700 -37.42 34.52 -24.86
N GLU A 701 -38.36 35.03 -25.67
CA GLU A 701 -38.98 36.30 -25.24
C GLU A 701 -39.96 35.97 -24.10
N GLY A 702 -39.71 36.46 -22.89
CA GLY A 702 -40.36 35.89 -21.71
C GLY A 702 -40.21 36.61 -20.36
N GLY A 703 -39.96 37.93 -20.37
CA GLY A 703 -40.14 38.77 -19.17
C GLY A 703 -38.88 39.09 -18.35
N PHE A 704 -38.31 40.25 -18.60
CA PHE A 704 -37.65 41.07 -17.57
C PHE A 704 -38.55 42.27 -17.27
N ILE A 705 -38.98 42.41 -16.00
CA ILE A 705 -39.45 43.64 -15.34
C ILE A 705 -38.90 43.59 -13.92
#